data_AF-A0A7V8DB00-F1
#
_entry.id   AF-A0A7V8DB00-F1
#
_cell.length_a   1.000
_cell.length_b   1.000
_cell.length_c   1.000
_cell.angle_alpha   90.00
_cell.angle_beta   90.00
_cell.angle_gamma   90.00
#
_symmetry.space_group_name_H-M   'P 1'
#
loop_
_entity.id
_entity.type
_entity.pdbx_description
1 polymer ?
#
loop_
_entity_poly.entity_id
_entity_poly.type
_entity_poly.pdbx_seq_one_letter_code
_entity_poly.pdbx_strand_id
1 'polypeptide(L)'
;MLFKERLNKGQLILFDGAMGTMLQHYGMKGGEIPERYNIEKKEIIKQIHLDYLQAGAEVLTTNTFGANSHKLAGTGLEVDAVIGEAIAIAKSAIVSSGKEAYVALDIGPIGQLMEPMGTLSFDQAYELVKEEVLAGVKAGCDLVLLETMTDIYELKAAILAIKENSDLPILATMTFEANGRTLTGTNPESMVNILEGLGVDALGMNCSLGPVESKVILADILKYASIPVMIQPNAGLPEIRNGETVYSITEDQFVTEAISFAKDGVTIIGGCCGTTPSYIKKITDVLSGVSVVKRNVIRKTKISSPVSSLTIGDDFVIIGERINPTGKKKLKEALLENNLGYIVDEAIQQEKAGAHALDVNVGLPKIDEPTKIVEVIKLIQEISNLPLQIDSADVKALEMGCRYYNGKPLINSVNGKLESMEAVFPVAKKYGAAVIALTLDETGIPNTAIERFKIAEKIMNKASEYGIPKEDIIVDTLVLTVSAQQQEVMETIKTLAMVKEKLGMKTSLGVSNVSFGLPSRPLINSTFLTMAMTMGLDVAIINPMSKEMMDAISAFRVLANHDKDAENFIGKYSESALAEKAHSGKALSDYSLQEIIIGGLKDKSADKTREMLLVKKPLDIVNEDIMPALNIVGDGFEQGKVFLPQLIQSAETVKASFVVIKEALTASGAVDTKKGKVILATVQGDIHDIGKNIVKVLMENYGFEVIDLGKDVSPEKIITTAKDEKVDLIGLSALMTTTVKSMEETIIKLRENGITVPVMVGGAVLTVEYAGMIGADYYGKDAKEAVSIANEVVKK
;
A
#
# COMPACT_ATOMS: atom_id res chain seq x y z
N MET A 1 -16.43 10.30 -29.99
CA MET A 1 -16.75 9.09 -29.20
C MET A 1 -16.26 9.33 -27.78
N LEU A 2 -17.00 8.95 -26.74
CA LEU A 2 -16.53 9.14 -25.36
C LEU A 2 -15.32 8.22 -25.08
N PHE A 3 -14.36 8.66 -24.27
CA PHE A 3 -13.15 7.89 -23.98
C PHE A 3 -13.46 6.49 -23.43
N LYS A 4 -14.43 6.39 -22.51
CA LYS A 4 -14.88 5.13 -21.92
C LYS A 4 -15.44 4.13 -22.95
N GLU A 5 -16.13 4.61 -23.99
CA GLU A 5 -16.60 3.76 -25.09
C GLU A 5 -15.44 3.22 -25.91
N ARG A 6 -14.38 4.01 -26.08
CA ARG A 6 -13.15 3.58 -26.76
C ARG A 6 -12.45 2.48 -25.98
N LEU A 7 -12.30 2.71 -24.69
CA LEU A 7 -11.64 1.80 -23.77
C LEU A 7 -12.34 0.43 -23.75
N ASN A 8 -13.67 0.42 -23.69
CA ASN A 8 -14.49 -0.81 -23.70
C ASN A 8 -14.42 -1.59 -25.02
N LYS A 9 -14.01 -0.98 -26.13
CA LYS A 9 -13.78 -1.68 -27.41
C LYS A 9 -12.46 -2.47 -27.42
N GLY A 10 -11.60 -2.32 -26.40
CA GLY A 10 -10.32 -3.00 -26.32
C GLY A 10 -9.35 -2.58 -27.43
N GLN A 11 -9.52 -1.37 -27.96
CA GLN A 11 -8.60 -0.80 -28.94
C GLN A 11 -7.33 -0.33 -28.24
N LEU A 12 -6.21 -0.40 -28.95
CA LEU A 12 -4.99 0.24 -28.50
C LEU A 12 -5.21 1.77 -28.43
N ILE A 13 -4.72 2.37 -27.35
CA ILE A 13 -4.75 3.82 -27.12
C ILE A 13 -3.32 4.27 -26.86
N LEU A 14 -2.85 5.27 -27.61
CA LEU A 14 -1.52 5.84 -27.44
C LEU A 14 -1.56 7.12 -26.61
N PHE A 15 -0.83 7.12 -25.51
CA PHE A 15 -0.55 8.31 -24.70
C PHE A 15 0.68 9.05 -25.24
N ASP A 16 0.86 10.29 -24.79
CA ASP A 16 2.07 11.07 -25.04
C ASP A 16 3.28 10.56 -24.22
N GLY A 17 4.38 11.29 -24.33
CA GLY A 17 5.63 11.05 -23.60
C GLY A 17 5.84 12.06 -22.48
N ALA A 18 7.08 12.23 -22.01
CA ALA A 18 7.37 13.10 -20.87
C ALA A 18 7.13 14.59 -21.15
N MET A 19 6.34 15.23 -20.29
CA MET A 19 6.24 16.71 -20.20
C MET A 19 7.52 17.31 -19.60
N GLY A 20 7.98 16.79 -18.46
CA GLY A 20 9.16 17.32 -17.75
C GLY A 20 10.45 17.29 -18.58
N THR A 21 10.71 16.20 -19.30
CA THR A 21 11.86 16.08 -20.21
C THR A 21 11.79 17.10 -21.35
N MET A 22 10.60 17.32 -21.91
CA MET A 22 10.42 18.32 -22.96
C MET A 22 10.60 19.73 -22.42
N LEU A 23 10.11 20.04 -21.22
CA LEU A 23 10.34 21.32 -20.57
C LEU A 23 11.82 21.62 -20.34
N GLN A 24 12.61 20.62 -19.92
CA GLN A 24 14.07 20.74 -19.82
C GLN A 24 14.70 21.05 -21.17
N HIS A 25 14.26 20.38 -22.26
CA HIS A 25 14.71 20.66 -23.62
C HIS A 25 14.41 22.11 -24.05
N TYR A 26 13.27 22.66 -23.63
CA TYR A 26 12.90 24.06 -23.82
C TYR A 26 13.53 25.03 -22.79
N GLY A 27 14.52 24.58 -22.03
CA GLY A 27 15.36 25.41 -21.17
C GLY A 27 14.85 25.63 -19.74
N MET A 28 13.89 24.82 -19.27
CA MET A 28 13.49 24.82 -17.85
C MET A 28 14.68 24.37 -16.99
N LYS A 29 15.05 25.17 -15.99
CA LYS A 29 16.15 24.84 -15.09
C LYS A 29 15.72 23.86 -14.01
N GLY A 30 16.70 23.18 -13.43
CA GLY A 30 16.51 22.35 -12.25
C GLY A 30 15.91 23.14 -11.08
N GLY A 31 14.91 22.57 -10.41
CA GLY A 31 14.23 23.20 -9.27
C GLY A 31 13.12 24.20 -9.62
N GLU A 32 12.87 24.50 -10.90
CA GLU A 32 11.67 25.23 -11.30
C GLU A 32 10.42 24.33 -11.18
N ILE A 33 9.26 24.93 -10.87
CA ILE A 33 7.96 24.26 -10.80
C ILE A 33 7.39 24.17 -12.23
N PRO A 34 7.26 22.97 -12.83
CA PRO A 34 6.78 22.80 -14.21
C PRO A 34 5.42 23.46 -14.46
N GLU A 35 4.50 23.36 -13.51
CA GLU A 35 3.13 23.83 -13.61
C GLU A 35 3.03 25.36 -13.77
N ARG A 36 4.06 26.11 -13.35
CA ARG A 36 4.14 27.57 -13.54
C ARG A 36 4.16 27.94 -15.02
N TYR A 37 4.66 27.07 -15.90
CA TYR A 37 4.73 27.31 -17.33
C TYR A 37 3.32 27.38 -17.96
N ASN A 38 2.30 26.83 -17.31
CA ASN A 38 0.90 26.97 -17.73
C ASN A 38 0.41 28.43 -17.69
N ILE A 39 1.06 29.28 -16.90
CA ILE A 39 0.71 30.71 -16.77
C ILE A 39 1.75 31.57 -17.50
N GLU A 40 3.03 31.34 -17.21
CA GLU A 40 4.11 32.24 -17.64
C GLU A 40 4.61 31.97 -19.06
N LYS A 41 4.52 30.72 -19.53
CA LYS A 41 5.15 30.25 -20.77
C LYS A 41 4.24 29.33 -21.58
N LYS A 42 2.97 29.72 -21.71
CA LYS A 42 1.88 28.95 -22.34
C LYS A 42 2.22 28.38 -23.72
N GLU A 43 2.93 29.16 -24.54
CA GLU A 43 3.30 28.75 -25.89
C GLU A 43 4.25 27.55 -25.91
N ILE A 44 5.10 27.38 -24.90
CA ILE A 44 5.99 26.21 -24.78
C ILE A 44 5.15 24.96 -24.52
N ILE A 45 4.23 25.01 -23.56
CA ILE A 45 3.32 23.89 -23.26
C ILE A 45 2.48 23.53 -24.48
N LYS A 46 1.93 24.54 -25.17
CA LYS A 46 1.17 24.35 -26.40
C LYS A 46 2.00 23.65 -27.48
N GLN A 47 3.25 24.07 -27.67
CA GLN A 47 4.15 23.49 -28.66
C GLN A 47 4.46 22.02 -28.32
N ILE A 48 4.74 21.70 -27.05
CA ILE A 48 4.98 20.31 -26.62
C ILE A 48 3.78 19.41 -26.94
N HIS A 49 2.56 19.86 -26.62
CA HIS A 49 1.35 19.11 -26.99
C HIS A 49 1.18 18.95 -28.50
N LEU A 50 1.46 20.00 -29.29
CA LEU A 50 1.43 19.91 -30.75
C LEU A 50 2.43 18.88 -31.28
N ASP A 51 3.63 18.82 -30.71
CA ASP A 51 4.67 17.88 -31.11
C ASP A 51 4.22 16.43 -30.85
N TYR A 52 3.61 16.16 -29.68
CA TYR A 52 3.06 14.82 -29.37
C TYR A 52 1.84 14.45 -30.22
N LEU A 53 0.93 15.39 -30.51
CA LEU A 53 -0.19 15.16 -31.44
C LEU A 53 0.29 14.83 -32.86
N GLN A 54 1.34 15.51 -33.31
CA GLN A 54 1.97 15.22 -34.62
C GLN A 54 2.68 13.87 -34.63
N ALA A 55 3.26 13.47 -33.49
CA ALA A 55 3.84 12.15 -33.31
C ALA A 55 2.79 11.03 -33.34
N GLY A 56 1.54 11.32 -32.96
CA GLY A 56 0.42 10.37 -33.01
C GLY A 56 -0.18 10.03 -31.66
N ALA A 57 0.14 10.78 -30.61
CA ALA A 57 -0.54 10.67 -29.33
C ALA A 57 -2.05 10.94 -29.49
N GLU A 58 -2.85 10.13 -28.82
CA GLU A 58 -4.31 10.18 -28.85
C GLU A 58 -4.89 10.65 -27.51
N VAL A 59 -4.07 10.64 -26.47
CA VAL A 59 -4.34 11.24 -25.18
C VAL A 59 -3.16 12.12 -24.79
N LEU A 60 -3.45 13.36 -24.41
CA LEU A 60 -2.47 14.30 -23.89
C LEU A 60 -2.58 14.36 -22.37
N THR A 61 -1.45 14.25 -21.68
CA THR A 61 -1.33 14.49 -20.24
C THR A 61 -1.15 15.98 -19.99
N THR A 62 -2.02 16.60 -19.18
CA THR A 62 -1.87 18.02 -18.85
C THR A 62 -0.60 18.24 -18.02
N ASN A 63 0.03 19.41 -18.13
CA ASN A 63 1.16 19.78 -17.27
C ASN A 63 0.66 20.13 -15.85
N THR A 64 0.14 19.14 -15.13
CA THR A 64 -0.52 19.29 -13.82
C THR A 64 -0.10 18.26 -12.78
N PHE A 65 0.90 17.42 -13.07
CA PHE A 65 1.41 16.38 -12.19
C PHE A 65 1.57 16.81 -10.71
N GLY A 66 2.07 18.03 -10.47
CA GLY A 66 2.27 18.61 -9.15
C GLY A 66 1.31 19.75 -8.79
N ALA A 67 0.18 19.92 -9.48
CA ALA A 67 -0.69 21.10 -9.37
C ALA A 67 -1.64 21.10 -8.16
N ASN A 68 -1.18 20.65 -6.98
CA ASN A 68 -1.97 20.67 -5.75
C ASN A 68 -1.58 21.82 -4.80
N SER A 69 -2.49 22.15 -3.89
CA SER A 69 -2.31 23.23 -2.91
C SER A 69 -1.09 23.05 -2.00
N HIS A 70 -0.64 21.82 -1.73
CA HIS A 70 0.57 21.59 -0.94
C HIS A 70 1.84 22.00 -1.71
N LYS A 71 1.97 21.58 -2.96
CA LYS A 71 3.13 21.89 -3.82
C LYS A 71 3.14 23.35 -4.30
N LEU A 72 1.97 23.95 -4.53
CA LEU A 72 1.85 25.34 -4.97
C LEU A 72 1.91 26.36 -3.83
N ALA A 73 1.94 25.91 -2.57
CA ALA A 73 2.01 26.80 -1.41
C ALA A 73 3.20 27.77 -1.50
N GLY A 74 2.94 29.07 -1.29
CA GLY A 74 3.97 30.11 -1.31
C GLY A 74 4.43 30.55 -2.70
N THR A 75 3.91 29.95 -3.77
CA THR A 75 4.27 30.31 -5.15
C THR A 75 3.47 31.49 -5.72
N GLY A 76 2.32 31.82 -5.10
CA GLY A 76 1.34 32.79 -5.59
C GLY A 76 0.43 32.26 -6.71
N LEU A 77 0.51 30.97 -7.03
CA LEU A 77 -0.33 30.30 -8.01
C LEU A 77 -1.49 29.56 -7.31
N GLU A 78 -2.69 29.68 -7.89
CA GLU A 78 -3.90 28.99 -7.42
C GLU A 78 -4.16 27.72 -8.25
N VAL A 79 -4.57 26.63 -7.59
CA VAL A 79 -4.81 25.32 -8.23
C VAL A 79 -5.80 25.42 -9.40
N ASP A 80 -6.96 26.07 -9.20
CA ASP A 80 -7.99 26.24 -10.23
C ASP A 80 -7.46 26.98 -11.48
N ALA A 81 -6.61 27.99 -11.29
CA ALA A 81 -6.04 28.76 -12.38
C ALA A 81 -5.00 27.95 -13.17
N VAL A 82 -4.10 27.26 -12.46
CA VAL A 82 -3.05 26.44 -13.07
C VAL A 82 -3.65 25.29 -13.88
N ILE A 83 -4.57 24.53 -13.30
CA ILE A 83 -5.23 23.40 -13.95
C ILE A 83 -6.12 23.88 -15.10
N GLY A 84 -6.89 24.96 -14.87
CA GLY A 84 -7.75 25.53 -15.90
C GLY A 84 -7.00 25.94 -17.16
N GLU A 85 -5.84 26.58 -16.99
CA GLU A 85 -4.99 26.98 -18.11
C GLU A 85 -4.29 25.80 -18.78
N ALA A 86 -3.80 24.82 -18.01
CA ALA A 86 -3.20 23.60 -18.58
C ALA A 86 -4.17 22.88 -19.54
N ILE A 87 -5.42 22.70 -19.12
CA ILE A 87 -6.46 22.06 -19.94
C ILE A 87 -6.83 22.93 -21.14
N ALA A 88 -6.93 24.24 -20.97
CA ALA A 88 -7.21 25.17 -22.07
C ALA A 88 -6.11 25.13 -23.14
N ILE A 89 -4.84 25.05 -22.73
CA ILE A 89 -3.68 24.92 -23.62
C ILE A 89 -3.74 23.61 -24.41
N ALA A 90 -3.95 22.47 -23.73
CA ALA A 90 -4.05 21.16 -24.38
C ALA A 90 -5.19 21.13 -25.42
N LYS A 91 -6.38 21.64 -25.06
CA LYS A 91 -7.51 21.78 -26.00
C LYS A 91 -7.19 22.68 -27.19
N SER A 92 -6.49 23.79 -26.95
CA SER A 92 -6.05 24.70 -28.02
C SER A 92 -5.07 24.01 -28.98
N ALA A 93 -4.16 23.18 -28.46
CA ALA A 93 -3.23 22.38 -29.26
C ALA A 93 -3.99 21.36 -30.14
N ILE A 94 -4.97 20.65 -29.58
CA ILE A 94 -5.83 19.72 -30.33
C ILE A 94 -6.51 20.43 -31.50
N VAL A 95 -7.20 21.56 -31.23
CA VAL A 95 -7.86 22.36 -32.28
C VAL A 95 -6.86 22.84 -33.34
N SER A 96 -5.68 23.29 -32.92
CA SER A 96 -4.66 23.82 -33.83
C SER A 96 -4.01 22.71 -34.68
N SER A 97 -3.94 21.48 -34.18
CA SER A 97 -3.38 20.31 -34.89
C SER A 97 -4.33 19.72 -35.93
N GLY A 98 -5.64 19.92 -35.78
CA GLY A 98 -6.68 19.25 -36.58
C GLY A 98 -6.79 17.74 -36.32
N LYS A 99 -6.17 17.22 -35.26
CA LYS A 99 -6.27 15.82 -34.81
C LYS A 99 -7.41 15.65 -33.81
N GLU A 100 -7.93 14.43 -33.71
CA GLU A 100 -8.80 14.04 -32.59
C GLU A 100 -7.93 13.44 -31.48
N ALA A 101 -8.07 13.95 -30.26
CA ALA A 101 -7.38 13.44 -29.07
C ALA A 101 -8.20 13.78 -27.82
N TYR A 102 -7.85 13.15 -26.70
CA TYR A 102 -8.43 13.40 -25.38
C TYR A 102 -7.44 14.15 -24.48
N VAL A 103 -7.96 14.91 -23.52
CA VAL A 103 -7.15 15.61 -22.51
C VAL A 103 -7.33 14.92 -21.16
N ALA A 104 -6.26 14.31 -20.65
CA ALA A 104 -6.21 13.73 -19.32
C ALA A 104 -5.77 14.79 -18.31
N LEU A 105 -6.57 14.99 -17.26
CA LEU A 105 -6.09 15.67 -16.05
C LEU A 105 -5.08 14.76 -15.38
N ASP A 106 -3.81 15.14 -15.44
CA ASP A 106 -2.72 14.41 -14.83
C ASP A 106 -2.51 14.85 -13.37
N ILE A 107 -2.59 13.89 -12.45
CA ILE A 107 -2.43 14.09 -11.01
C ILE A 107 -1.38 13.09 -10.51
N GLY A 108 -0.25 13.61 -10.05
CA GLY A 108 0.79 12.83 -9.39
C GLY A 108 0.58 12.72 -7.88
N PRO A 109 1.48 12.02 -7.16
CA PRO A 109 1.45 11.97 -5.71
C PRO A 109 1.63 13.38 -5.10
N ILE A 110 0.97 13.64 -3.97
CA ILE A 110 1.06 14.87 -3.19
C ILE A 110 2.52 15.12 -2.76
N GLY A 111 3.29 14.06 -2.54
CA GLY A 111 4.71 14.12 -2.16
C GLY A 111 4.94 14.14 -0.65
N GLN A 112 3.96 13.65 0.13
CA GLN A 112 4.07 13.43 1.58
C GLN A 112 3.69 11.99 1.92
N LEU A 113 4.33 11.42 2.94
CA LEU A 113 3.94 10.11 3.47
C LEU A 113 2.57 10.17 4.15
N MET A 114 1.72 9.18 3.87
CA MET A 114 0.43 9.01 4.52
C MET A 114 0.59 8.60 5.99
N GLU A 115 -0.36 8.99 6.84
CA GLU A 115 -0.47 8.45 8.20
C GLU A 115 -0.61 6.91 8.20
N PRO A 116 0.02 6.19 9.14
CA PRO A 116 0.82 6.71 10.26
C PRO A 116 2.32 6.94 9.92
N MET A 117 2.77 6.60 8.71
CA MET A 117 4.19 6.72 8.32
C MET A 117 4.65 8.18 8.15
N GLY A 118 3.71 9.08 7.87
CA GLY A 118 3.93 10.52 7.78
C GLY A 118 2.77 11.32 8.36
N THR A 119 2.64 12.55 7.87
CA THR A 119 1.71 13.56 8.42
C THR A 119 0.48 13.78 7.54
N LEU A 120 0.42 13.18 6.35
CA LEU A 120 -0.69 13.38 5.43
C LEU A 120 -1.83 12.44 5.82
N SER A 121 -2.92 13.00 6.34
CA SER A 121 -4.09 12.20 6.66
C SER A 121 -4.85 11.81 5.39
N PHE A 122 -5.64 10.74 5.49
CA PHE A 122 -6.52 10.30 4.39
C PHE A 122 -7.45 11.42 3.89
N ASP A 123 -8.03 12.18 4.82
CA ASP A 123 -8.97 13.26 4.49
C ASP A 123 -8.26 14.46 3.86
N GLN A 124 -7.01 14.74 4.29
CA GLN A 124 -6.20 15.78 3.65
C GLN A 124 -5.85 15.40 2.21
N ALA A 125 -5.40 14.17 1.97
CA ALA A 125 -5.14 13.67 0.63
C ALA A 125 -6.40 13.74 -0.25
N TYR A 126 -7.55 13.33 0.28
CA TYR A 126 -8.84 13.44 -0.39
C TYR A 126 -9.19 14.88 -0.77
N GLU A 127 -9.10 15.83 0.17
CA GLU A 127 -9.48 17.23 -0.10
C GLU A 127 -8.53 17.92 -1.08
N LEU A 128 -7.22 17.61 -1.03
CA LEU A 128 -6.25 18.12 -2.01
C LEU A 128 -6.57 17.64 -3.43
N VAL A 129 -6.81 16.34 -3.60
CA VAL A 129 -7.15 15.79 -4.93
C VAL A 129 -8.53 16.25 -5.39
N LYS A 130 -9.50 16.40 -4.48
CA LYS A 130 -10.83 16.92 -4.80
C LYS A 130 -10.76 18.32 -5.38
N GLU A 131 -9.89 19.18 -4.85
CA GLU A 131 -9.66 20.52 -5.42
C GLU A 131 -9.17 20.44 -6.87
N GLU A 132 -8.19 19.56 -7.15
CA GLU A 132 -7.65 19.34 -8.50
C GLU A 132 -8.73 18.82 -9.46
N VAL A 133 -9.53 17.84 -9.01
CA VAL A 133 -10.62 17.24 -9.79
C VAL A 133 -11.69 18.28 -10.14
N LEU A 134 -12.13 19.08 -9.17
CA LEU A 134 -13.15 20.11 -9.41
C LEU A 134 -12.67 21.15 -10.42
N ALA A 135 -11.40 21.56 -10.34
CA ALA A 135 -10.78 22.45 -11.32
C ALA A 135 -10.74 21.81 -12.73
N GLY A 136 -10.32 20.55 -12.81
CA GLY A 136 -10.22 19.83 -14.08
C GLY A 136 -11.57 19.59 -14.75
N VAL A 137 -12.58 19.18 -13.98
CA VAL A 137 -13.97 18.99 -14.45
C VAL A 137 -14.54 20.31 -14.98
N LYS A 138 -14.34 21.41 -14.24
CA LYS A 138 -14.78 22.76 -14.65
C LYS A 138 -14.12 23.21 -15.96
N ALA A 139 -12.83 22.90 -16.15
CA ALA A 139 -12.11 23.19 -17.39
C ALA A 139 -12.44 22.19 -18.52
N GLY A 140 -13.05 21.06 -18.18
CA GLY A 140 -13.58 20.04 -19.08
C GLY A 140 -12.53 19.06 -19.61
N CYS A 141 -11.66 18.52 -18.75
CA CYS A 141 -10.86 17.34 -19.13
C CYS A 141 -11.78 16.14 -19.48
N ASP A 142 -11.25 15.20 -20.27
CA ASP A 142 -11.99 14.03 -20.76
C ASP A 142 -11.87 12.81 -19.84
N LEU A 143 -10.81 12.77 -19.03
CA LEU A 143 -10.48 11.71 -18.08
C LEU A 143 -9.51 12.24 -17.01
N VAL A 144 -9.33 11.45 -15.94
CA VAL A 144 -8.32 11.69 -14.91
C VAL A 144 -7.29 10.57 -14.95
N LEU A 145 -6.02 10.93 -14.97
CA LEU A 145 -4.88 10.04 -14.82
C LEU A 145 -4.26 10.29 -13.44
N LEU A 146 -4.32 9.28 -12.57
CA LEU A 146 -3.54 9.21 -11.35
C LEU A 146 -2.24 8.49 -11.68
N GLU A 147 -1.12 9.21 -11.76
CA GLU A 147 0.14 8.62 -12.18
C GLU A 147 1.26 8.64 -11.15
N THR A 148 2.19 7.69 -11.27
CA THR A 148 3.38 7.60 -10.40
C THR A 148 3.04 7.46 -8.90
N MET A 149 1.88 6.87 -8.58
CA MET A 149 1.48 6.70 -7.18
C MET A 149 2.37 5.66 -6.48
N THR A 150 2.96 6.04 -5.35
CA THR A 150 3.83 5.18 -4.55
C THR A 150 3.12 4.51 -3.39
N ASP A 151 1.98 5.07 -2.95
CA ASP A 151 1.16 4.58 -1.86
C ASP A 151 -0.28 4.30 -2.34
N ILE A 152 -0.74 3.06 -2.15
CA ILE A 152 -2.08 2.63 -2.51
C ILE A 152 -3.17 3.31 -1.66
N TYR A 153 -2.84 3.79 -0.45
CA TYR A 153 -3.81 4.47 0.42
C TYR A 153 -4.08 5.90 -0.04
N GLU A 154 -3.03 6.61 -0.45
CA GLU A 154 -3.14 7.91 -1.11
C GLU A 154 -3.92 7.77 -2.42
N LEU A 155 -3.58 6.76 -3.22
CA LEU A 155 -4.30 6.45 -4.46
C LEU A 155 -5.78 6.12 -4.22
N LYS A 156 -6.12 5.42 -3.14
CA LYS A 156 -7.51 5.19 -2.73
C LYS A 156 -8.23 6.49 -2.37
N ALA A 157 -7.59 7.39 -1.60
CA ALA A 157 -8.17 8.70 -1.28
C ALA A 157 -8.44 9.50 -2.56
N ALA A 158 -7.49 9.49 -3.49
CA ALA A 158 -7.60 10.17 -4.79
C ALA A 158 -8.74 9.59 -5.65
N ILE A 159 -8.86 8.27 -5.76
CA ILE A 159 -9.95 7.61 -6.51
C ILE A 159 -11.31 7.98 -5.91
N LEU A 160 -11.43 7.99 -4.58
CA LEU A 160 -12.67 8.39 -3.92
C LEU A 160 -12.97 9.88 -4.15
N ALA A 161 -11.97 10.76 -4.13
CA ALA A 161 -12.14 12.17 -4.48
C ALA A 161 -12.68 12.33 -5.90
N ILE A 162 -12.18 11.56 -6.88
CA ILE A 162 -12.68 11.60 -8.26
C ILE A 162 -14.12 11.09 -8.34
N LYS A 163 -14.40 9.89 -7.81
CA LYS A 163 -15.71 9.23 -7.92
C LYS A 163 -16.83 9.96 -7.19
N GLU A 164 -16.51 10.67 -6.11
CA GLU A 164 -17.51 11.42 -5.33
C GLU A 164 -17.79 12.81 -5.89
N ASN A 165 -16.97 13.30 -6.83
CA ASN A 165 -17.06 14.66 -7.37
C ASN A 165 -17.13 14.71 -8.92
N SER A 166 -17.07 13.57 -9.61
CA SER A 166 -17.14 13.48 -11.06
C SER A 166 -17.51 12.06 -11.53
N ASP A 167 -17.97 11.97 -12.79
CA ASP A 167 -18.19 10.69 -13.50
C ASP A 167 -17.10 10.41 -14.56
N LEU A 168 -15.97 11.13 -14.49
CA LEU A 168 -14.90 11.01 -15.47
C LEU A 168 -14.23 9.63 -15.39
N PRO A 169 -13.77 9.06 -16.52
CA PRO A 169 -12.98 7.85 -16.51
C PRO A 169 -11.70 8.01 -15.70
N ILE A 170 -11.35 6.97 -14.91
CA ILE A 170 -10.18 6.97 -14.03
C ILE A 170 -9.15 5.97 -14.53
N LEU A 171 -7.96 6.47 -14.86
CA LEU A 171 -6.77 5.66 -15.10
C LEU A 171 -5.87 5.78 -13.88
N ALA A 172 -5.48 4.66 -13.30
CA ALA A 172 -4.64 4.65 -12.09
C ALA A 172 -3.36 3.83 -12.31
N THR A 173 -2.22 4.48 -12.21
CA THR A 173 -0.92 3.81 -12.29
C THR A 173 -0.14 3.94 -10.99
N MET A 174 0.59 2.87 -10.66
CA MET A 174 1.56 2.88 -9.58
C MET A 174 2.96 2.71 -10.13
N THR A 175 3.96 3.20 -9.40
CA THR A 175 5.36 3.02 -9.76
C THR A 175 6.01 1.97 -8.86
N PHE A 176 6.80 1.09 -9.47
CA PHE A 176 7.40 -0.07 -8.82
C PHE A 176 8.92 -0.01 -8.88
N GLU A 177 9.57 -0.50 -7.83
CA GLU A 177 11.00 -0.76 -7.81
C GLU A 177 11.33 -2.10 -8.51
N ALA A 178 12.62 -2.34 -8.78
CA ALA A 178 13.08 -3.56 -9.42
C ALA A 178 12.76 -4.86 -8.63
N ASN A 179 12.44 -4.73 -7.33
CA ASN A 179 12.00 -5.84 -6.48
C ASN A 179 10.53 -6.26 -6.72
N GLY A 180 9.81 -5.57 -7.60
CA GLY A 180 8.41 -5.85 -7.92
C GLY A 180 7.40 -5.27 -6.90
N ARG A 181 7.81 -4.32 -6.06
CA ARG A 181 6.95 -3.64 -5.09
C ARG A 181 7.03 -2.13 -5.22
N THR A 182 6.00 -1.45 -4.75
CA THR A 182 6.03 0.02 -4.57
C THR A 182 6.84 0.40 -3.33
N LEU A 183 7.12 1.69 -3.15
CA LEU A 183 7.81 2.23 -1.98
C LEU A 183 7.17 1.79 -0.65
N THR A 184 5.84 1.70 -0.58
CA THR A 184 5.11 1.26 0.62
C THR A 184 4.88 -0.25 0.68
N GLY A 185 5.44 -1.00 -0.27
CA GLY A 185 5.44 -2.47 -0.29
C GLY A 185 4.29 -3.11 -1.07
N THR A 186 3.43 -2.33 -1.74
CA THR A 186 2.31 -2.89 -2.52
C THR A 186 2.84 -3.74 -3.68
N ASN A 187 2.29 -4.95 -3.82
CA ASN A 187 2.61 -5.85 -4.93
C ASN A 187 1.54 -5.75 -6.05
N PRO A 188 1.83 -6.27 -7.27
CA PRO A 188 0.90 -6.22 -8.39
C PRO A 188 -0.48 -6.84 -8.13
N GLU A 189 -0.54 -7.94 -7.38
CA GLU A 189 -1.81 -8.63 -7.09
C GLU A 189 -2.73 -7.78 -6.18
N SER A 190 -2.16 -7.18 -5.13
CA SER A 190 -2.86 -6.28 -4.22
C SER A 190 -3.29 -5.00 -4.92
N MET A 191 -2.40 -4.40 -5.72
CA MET A 191 -2.74 -3.24 -6.56
C MET A 191 -3.96 -3.56 -7.42
N VAL A 192 -3.92 -4.65 -8.20
CA VAL A 192 -5.02 -5.01 -9.11
C VAL A 192 -6.32 -5.24 -8.34
N ASN A 193 -6.30 -6.03 -7.27
CA ASN A 193 -7.51 -6.37 -6.54
C ASN A 193 -8.15 -5.12 -5.89
N ILE A 194 -7.34 -4.20 -5.37
CA ILE A 194 -7.83 -2.96 -4.73
C ILE A 194 -8.37 -2.00 -5.81
N LEU A 195 -7.61 -1.73 -6.86
CA LEU A 195 -7.98 -0.74 -7.87
C LEU A 195 -9.18 -1.18 -8.71
N GLU A 196 -9.25 -2.45 -9.13
CA GLU A 196 -10.43 -2.97 -9.80
C GLU A 196 -11.67 -2.96 -8.90
N GLY A 197 -11.50 -3.27 -7.61
CA GLY A 197 -12.57 -3.18 -6.62
C GLY A 197 -13.10 -1.75 -6.50
N LEU A 198 -12.20 -0.77 -6.40
CA LEU A 198 -12.55 0.65 -6.38
C LEU A 198 -13.17 1.13 -7.70
N GLY A 199 -13.12 0.33 -8.77
CA GLY A 199 -13.82 0.58 -10.02
C GLY A 199 -13.15 1.61 -10.92
N VAL A 200 -11.80 1.63 -10.96
CA VAL A 200 -11.07 2.37 -11.99
C VAL A 200 -11.32 1.77 -13.37
N ASP A 201 -11.18 2.58 -14.42
CA ASP A 201 -11.49 2.16 -15.80
C ASP A 201 -10.28 1.49 -16.48
N ALA A 202 -9.06 1.88 -16.10
CA ALA A 202 -7.85 1.12 -16.41
C ALA A 202 -6.83 1.27 -15.28
N LEU A 203 -5.91 0.31 -15.19
CA LEU A 203 -4.83 0.32 -14.22
C LEU A 203 -3.49 -0.02 -14.87
N GLY A 204 -2.38 0.30 -14.23
CA GLY A 204 -1.08 -0.03 -14.80
C GLY A 204 0.13 0.47 -14.04
N MET A 205 1.23 0.59 -14.75
CA MET A 205 2.47 1.10 -14.17
C MET A 205 3.14 2.12 -15.07
N ASN A 206 3.83 3.07 -14.45
CA ASN A 206 4.63 4.08 -15.11
C ASN A 206 5.89 4.41 -14.31
N CYS A 207 6.84 5.07 -14.96
CA CYS A 207 8.08 5.56 -14.36
C CYS A 207 8.96 4.46 -13.71
N SER A 208 10.01 4.88 -13.00
CA SER A 208 11.06 4.11 -12.28
C SER A 208 11.91 3.15 -13.12
N LEU A 209 11.29 2.36 -13.99
CA LEU A 209 11.90 1.27 -14.73
C LEU A 209 11.84 1.52 -16.25
N GLY A 210 12.82 0.97 -16.96
CA GLY A 210 12.77 0.88 -18.41
C GLY A 210 11.81 -0.22 -18.88
N PRO A 211 11.48 -0.27 -20.18
CA PRO A 211 10.55 -1.25 -20.74
C PRO A 211 10.97 -2.71 -20.49
N VAL A 212 12.27 -3.03 -20.47
CA VAL A 212 12.73 -4.40 -20.26
C VAL A 212 12.46 -4.85 -18.82
N GLU A 213 12.80 -4.01 -17.84
CA GLU A 213 12.60 -4.29 -16.42
C GLU A 213 11.11 -4.31 -16.06
N SER A 214 10.31 -3.40 -16.63
CA SER A 214 8.86 -3.35 -16.39
C SER A 214 8.12 -4.62 -16.81
N LYS A 215 8.65 -5.37 -17.79
CA LYS A 215 7.99 -6.56 -18.36
C LYS A 215 7.67 -7.64 -17.33
N VAL A 216 8.56 -7.83 -16.35
CA VAL A 216 8.38 -8.85 -15.29
C VAL A 216 7.18 -8.51 -14.43
N ILE A 217 7.08 -7.25 -13.99
CA ILE A 217 6.00 -6.75 -13.15
C ILE A 217 4.69 -6.70 -13.94
N LEU A 218 4.76 -6.26 -15.19
CA LEU A 218 3.63 -6.18 -16.10
C LEU A 218 2.98 -7.56 -16.32
N ALA A 219 3.76 -8.63 -16.41
CA ALA A 219 3.23 -9.99 -16.55
C ALA A 219 2.32 -10.37 -15.36
N ASP A 220 2.69 -10.00 -14.14
CA ASP A 220 1.85 -10.21 -12.96
C ASP A 220 0.60 -9.32 -12.98
N ILE A 221 0.71 -8.05 -13.37
CA ILE A 221 -0.47 -7.18 -13.54
C ILE A 221 -1.45 -7.79 -14.55
N LEU A 222 -0.95 -8.22 -15.72
CA LEU A 222 -1.77 -8.80 -16.79
C LEU A 222 -2.42 -10.13 -16.38
N LYS A 223 -1.78 -10.91 -15.51
CA LYS A 223 -2.29 -12.17 -14.96
C LYS A 223 -3.53 -11.95 -14.10
N TYR A 224 -3.58 -10.86 -13.33
CA TYR A 224 -4.66 -10.60 -12.37
C TYR A 224 -5.72 -9.64 -12.91
N ALA A 225 -5.35 -8.69 -13.76
CA ALA A 225 -6.24 -7.61 -14.17
C ALA A 225 -7.31 -8.09 -15.16
N SER A 226 -8.58 -7.95 -14.81
CA SER A 226 -9.73 -8.16 -15.70
C SER A 226 -10.14 -6.90 -16.48
N ILE A 227 -9.61 -5.73 -16.13
CA ILE A 227 -9.82 -4.46 -16.85
C ILE A 227 -8.63 -4.12 -17.76
N PRO A 228 -8.76 -3.12 -18.66
CA PRO A 228 -7.66 -2.59 -19.48
C PRO A 228 -6.39 -2.28 -18.67
N VAL A 229 -5.23 -2.60 -19.26
CA VAL A 229 -3.92 -2.39 -18.63
C VAL A 229 -3.13 -1.33 -19.40
N MET A 230 -2.45 -0.47 -18.64
CA MET A 230 -1.65 0.66 -19.09
C MET A 230 -0.17 0.48 -18.76
N ILE A 231 0.71 0.93 -19.66
CA ILE A 231 2.14 1.06 -19.36
C ILE A 231 2.75 2.33 -19.97
N GLN A 232 3.53 3.06 -19.16
CA GLN A 232 4.33 4.23 -19.58
C GLN A 232 5.74 4.13 -18.97
N PRO A 233 6.64 3.31 -19.55
CA PRO A 233 7.97 3.12 -18.99
C PRO A 233 8.89 4.32 -19.28
N ASN A 234 10.00 4.43 -18.53
CA ASN A 234 11.06 5.39 -18.85
C ASN A 234 11.85 4.94 -20.08
N ALA A 235 12.55 5.86 -20.73
CA ALA A 235 13.55 5.54 -21.77
C ALA A 235 14.86 4.95 -21.16
N GLY A 236 14.77 4.20 -20.07
CA GLY A 236 15.88 3.69 -19.28
C GLY A 236 16.06 4.43 -17.97
N LEU A 237 17.07 4.02 -17.20
CA LEU A 237 17.47 4.75 -16.01
C LEU A 237 18.19 6.05 -16.44
N PRO A 238 18.01 7.15 -15.70
CA PRO A 238 18.68 8.41 -16.01
C PRO A 238 20.20 8.27 -15.78
N GLU A 239 20.99 8.63 -16.78
CA GLU A 239 22.44 8.78 -16.72
C GLU A 239 22.78 10.24 -16.96
N ILE A 240 23.83 10.78 -16.34
CA ILE A 240 24.29 12.13 -16.68
C ILE A 240 25.50 12.04 -17.61
N ARG A 241 25.37 12.60 -18.81
CA ARG A 241 26.47 12.71 -19.79
C ARG A 241 26.67 14.19 -20.12
N ASN A 242 27.88 14.70 -19.90
CA ASN A 242 28.24 16.11 -20.11
C ASN A 242 27.37 17.13 -19.32
N GLY A 243 26.87 16.75 -18.13
CA GLY A 243 26.04 17.64 -17.30
C GLY A 243 24.56 17.70 -17.71
N GLU A 244 24.13 16.88 -18.67
CA GLU A 244 22.74 16.69 -19.08
C GLU A 244 22.25 15.29 -18.70
N THR A 245 20.99 15.18 -18.27
CA THR A 245 20.33 13.89 -18.02
C THR A 245 19.98 13.23 -19.35
N VAL A 246 20.66 12.11 -19.66
CA VAL A 246 20.48 11.28 -20.83
C VAL A 246 19.88 9.93 -20.41
N TYR A 247 19.04 9.37 -21.27
CA TYR A 247 18.40 8.10 -21.05
C TYR A 247 19.01 7.05 -21.99
N SER A 248 19.28 5.85 -21.47
CA SER A 248 20.15 4.87 -22.13
C SER A 248 19.45 3.98 -23.17
N ILE A 249 18.11 3.86 -23.11
CA ILE A 249 17.35 3.00 -24.01
C ILE A 249 17.04 3.75 -25.29
N THR A 250 17.44 3.17 -26.43
CA THR A 250 17.17 3.71 -27.75
C THR A 250 15.70 3.54 -28.15
N GLU A 251 15.24 4.37 -29.09
CA GLU A 251 13.88 4.28 -29.62
C GLU A 251 13.54 2.88 -30.18
N ASP A 252 14.49 2.23 -30.86
CA ASP A 252 14.26 0.91 -31.47
C ASP A 252 14.09 -0.19 -30.40
N GLN A 253 14.85 -0.09 -29.29
CA GLN A 253 14.68 -0.98 -28.14
C GLN A 253 13.32 -0.73 -27.47
N PHE A 254 12.94 0.53 -27.27
CA PHE A 254 11.65 0.89 -26.68
C PHE A 254 10.48 0.35 -27.51
N VAL A 255 10.52 0.55 -28.82
CA VAL A 255 9.49 0.08 -29.76
C VAL A 255 9.39 -1.44 -29.77
N THR A 256 10.52 -2.14 -29.71
CA THR A 256 10.53 -3.62 -29.66
C THR A 256 9.72 -4.13 -28.48
N GLU A 257 9.90 -3.55 -27.30
CA GLU A 257 9.12 -3.93 -26.12
C GLU A 257 7.67 -3.42 -26.18
N ALA A 258 7.40 -2.24 -26.74
CA ALA A 258 6.03 -1.75 -26.94
C ALA A 258 5.18 -2.72 -27.79
N ILE A 259 5.77 -3.33 -28.83
CA ILE A 259 5.11 -4.40 -29.61
C ILE A 259 4.82 -5.61 -28.73
N SER A 260 5.76 -6.00 -27.86
CA SER A 260 5.55 -7.12 -26.92
C SER A 260 4.39 -6.81 -25.99
N PHE A 261 4.34 -5.64 -25.39
CA PHE A 261 3.26 -5.25 -24.47
C PHE A 261 1.88 -5.37 -25.12
N ALA A 262 1.71 -4.86 -26.34
CA ALA A 262 0.45 -4.99 -27.07
C ALA A 262 0.07 -6.46 -27.35
N LYS A 263 1.06 -7.31 -27.66
CA LYS A 263 0.87 -8.76 -27.84
C LYS A 263 0.57 -9.49 -26.53
N ASP A 264 1.07 -9.00 -25.41
CA ASP A 264 0.81 -9.55 -24.07
C ASP A 264 -0.57 -9.11 -23.53
N GLY A 265 -1.23 -8.16 -24.21
CA GLY A 265 -2.61 -7.73 -23.93
C GLY A 265 -2.72 -6.38 -23.22
N VAL A 266 -1.67 -5.56 -23.27
CA VAL A 266 -1.71 -4.14 -22.89
C VAL A 266 -2.50 -3.34 -23.92
N THR A 267 -3.41 -2.50 -23.44
CA THR A 267 -4.33 -1.72 -24.27
C THR A 267 -4.00 -0.23 -24.31
N ILE A 268 -3.19 0.25 -23.36
CA ILE A 268 -2.79 1.66 -23.29
C ILE A 268 -1.27 1.72 -23.18
N ILE A 269 -0.62 2.39 -24.11
CA ILE A 269 0.84 2.52 -24.17
C ILE A 269 1.21 3.99 -24.33
N GLY A 270 2.15 4.47 -23.52
CA GLY A 270 2.76 5.79 -23.68
C GLY A 270 4.22 5.77 -23.23
N GLY A 271 4.75 6.92 -22.89
CA GLY A 271 6.09 7.07 -22.34
C GLY A 271 6.11 7.94 -21.08
N CYS A 272 7.09 7.69 -20.21
CA CYS A 272 7.36 8.56 -19.06
C CYS A 272 8.74 9.24 -19.26
N CYS A 273 9.56 9.40 -18.22
CA CYS A 273 10.79 10.17 -18.27
C CYS A 273 11.75 9.71 -19.39
N GLY A 274 12.29 10.67 -20.13
CA GLY A 274 13.21 10.43 -21.25
C GLY A 274 12.55 10.13 -22.60
N THR A 275 11.23 9.91 -22.63
CA THR A 275 10.50 9.71 -23.89
C THR A 275 10.14 11.06 -24.51
N THR A 276 10.37 11.19 -25.81
CA THR A 276 10.13 12.41 -26.60
C THR A 276 9.14 12.11 -27.75
N PRO A 277 8.69 13.13 -28.52
CA PRO A 277 7.83 12.91 -29.68
C PRO A 277 8.36 11.90 -30.69
N SER A 278 9.69 11.73 -30.82
CA SER A 278 10.26 10.74 -31.75
C SER A 278 10.01 9.28 -31.30
N TYR A 279 10.02 9.00 -30.00
CA TYR A 279 9.63 7.70 -29.45
C TYR A 279 8.16 7.40 -29.74
N ILE A 280 7.27 8.35 -29.41
CA ILE A 280 5.82 8.22 -29.65
C ILE A 280 5.52 8.03 -31.14
N LYS A 281 6.25 8.72 -32.02
CA LYS A 281 6.11 8.57 -33.46
C LYS A 281 6.43 7.16 -33.94
N LYS A 282 7.57 6.60 -33.52
CA LYS A 282 7.94 5.23 -33.89
C LYS A 282 6.99 4.18 -33.34
N ILE A 283 6.52 4.36 -32.10
CA ILE A 283 5.51 3.47 -31.49
C ILE A 283 4.22 3.52 -32.31
N THR A 284 3.75 4.72 -32.68
CA THR A 284 2.55 4.91 -33.49
C THR A 284 2.68 4.22 -34.85
N ASP A 285 3.79 4.43 -35.55
CA ASP A 285 4.01 3.88 -36.89
C ASP A 285 3.97 2.34 -36.86
N VAL A 286 4.57 1.73 -35.84
CA VAL A 286 4.65 0.27 -35.72
C VAL A 286 3.36 -0.36 -35.18
N LEU A 287 2.68 0.29 -34.24
CA LEU A 287 1.47 -0.26 -33.61
C LEU A 287 0.19 -0.03 -34.42
N SER A 288 0.21 0.84 -35.44
CA SER A 288 -0.93 1.11 -36.33
C SER A 288 -1.56 -0.14 -37.00
N GLY A 289 -0.81 -1.25 -37.07
CA GLY A 289 -1.28 -2.55 -37.59
C GLY A 289 -1.38 -3.68 -36.56
N VAL A 290 -1.18 -3.41 -35.27
CA VAL A 290 -1.14 -4.45 -34.23
C VAL A 290 -2.47 -4.55 -33.50
N SER A 291 -3.11 -5.72 -33.56
CA SER A 291 -4.28 -6.03 -32.74
C SER A 291 -3.86 -6.45 -31.34
N VAL A 292 -4.45 -5.84 -30.31
CA VAL A 292 -4.24 -6.24 -28.90
C VAL A 292 -4.80 -7.64 -28.68
N VAL A 293 -4.03 -8.51 -28.00
CA VAL A 293 -4.51 -9.84 -27.63
C VAL A 293 -5.57 -9.73 -26.54
N LYS A 294 -6.74 -10.32 -26.79
CA LYS A 294 -7.80 -10.39 -25.78
C LYS A 294 -7.38 -11.35 -24.66
N ARG A 295 -7.25 -10.83 -23.45
CA ARG A 295 -6.94 -11.62 -22.25
C ARG A 295 -8.18 -12.35 -21.73
N ASN A 296 -8.00 -13.59 -21.28
CA ASN A 296 -9.03 -14.35 -20.58
C ASN A 296 -8.63 -14.52 -19.11
N VAL A 297 -9.10 -13.62 -18.26
CA VAL A 297 -8.76 -13.60 -16.83
C VAL A 297 -9.89 -14.25 -16.03
N ILE A 298 -9.55 -15.30 -15.29
CA ILE A 298 -10.49 -15.97 -14.39
C ILE A 298 -10.55 -15.17 -13.10
N ARG A 299 -11.70 -14.52 -12.85
CA ARG A 299 -11.94 -13.84 -11.57
C ARG A 299 -12.00 -14.86 -10.43
N LYS A 300 -11.36 -14.51 -9.31
CA LYS A 300 -11.38 -15.29 -8.07
C LYS A 300 -11.89 -14.42 -6.93
N THR A 301 -12.44 -15.07 -5.91
CA THR A 301 -12.79 -14.40 -4.64
C THR A 301 -11.51 -13.98 -3.93
N LYS A 302 -11.30 -12.67 -3.78
CA LYS A 302 -10.09 -12.12 -3.15
C LYS A 302 -10.40 -10.95 -2.24
N ILE A 303 -9.66 -10.86 -1.15
CA ILE A 303 -9.60 -9.72 -0.22
C ILE A 303 -8.12 -9.35 -0.02
N SER A 304 -7.83 -8.10 0.30
CA SER A 304 -6.44 -7.62 0.30
C SER A 304 -6.17 -6.62 1.40
N SER A 305 -4.98 -6.73 1.99
CA SER A 305 -4.28 -5.63 2.65
C SER A 305 -3.45 -4.86 1.61
N PRO A 306 -2.70 -3.79 1.98
CA PRO A 306 -1.98 -3.01 0.99
C PRO A 306 -0.80 -3.78 0.36
N VAL A 307 -0.29 -4.81 1.04
CA VAL A 307 0.93 -5.54 0.64
C VAL A 307 0.71 -7.04 0.36
N SER A 308 -0.48 -7.55 0.66
CA SER A 308 -0.85 -8.96 0.51
C SER A 308 -2.29 -9.13 0.03
N SER A 309 -2.52 -10.17 -0.78
CA SER A 309 -3.84 -10.55 -1.28
C SER A 309 -4.15 -11.99 -0.92
N LEU A 310 -5.30 -12.21 -0.32
CA LEU A 310 -5.80 -13.53 0.06
C LEU A 310 -6.82 -14.00 -0.96
N THR A 311 -6.51 -15.10 -1.65
CA THR A 311 -7.44 -15.77 -2.55
C THR A 311 -8.22 -16.85 -1.80
N ILE A 312 -9.54 -16.74 -1.77
CA ILE A 312 -10.43 -17.64 -1.04
C ILE A 312 -10.78 -18.86 -1.89
N GLY A 313 -10.55 -20.03 -1.30
CA GLY A 313 -10.88 -21.33 -1.88
C GLY A 313 -9.86 -21.86 -2.89
N ASP A 314 -8.64 -21.32 -2.91
CA ASP A 314 -7.44 -22.06 -3.38
C ASP A 314 -6.94 -23.01 -2.27
N ASP A 315 -7.05 -22.58 -1.01
CA ASP A 315 -6.93 -23.40 0.20
C ASP A 315 -7.99 -22.95 1.22
N PHE A 316 -8.10 -23.67 2.34
CA PHE A 316 -8.95 -23.34 3.47
C PHE A 316 -8.45 -22.07 4.19
N VAL A 317 -9.35 -21.11 4.39
CA VAL A 317 -9.07 -19.79 4.97
C VAL A 317 -9.58 -19.71 6.41
N ILE A 318 -8.75 -19.10 7.25
CA ILE A 318 -8.99 -18.88 8.67
C ILE A 318 -9.10 -17.38 8.90
N ILE A 319 -10.25 -16.93 9.38
CA ILE A 319 -10.46 -15.56 9.85
C ILE A 319 -10.47 -15.58 11.38
N GLY A 320 -9.58 -14.80 11.99
CA GLY A 320 -9.47 -14.72 13.44
C GLY A 320 -10.62 -13.93 14.06
N GLU A 321 -11.41 -14.56 14.94
CA GLU A 321 -12.63 -14.00 15.55
C GLU A 321 -12.40 -13.16 16.83
N ARG A 322 -11.16 -12.98 17.29
CA ARG A 322 -10.89 -12.53 18.66
C ARG A 322 -11.19 -11.06 18.89
N ILE A 323 -11.04 -10.20 17.88
CA ILE A 323 -11.31 -8.76 17.96
C ILE A 323 -12.81 -8.52 17.79
N ASN A 324 -13.57 -9.05 18.74
CA ASN A 324 -15.03 -8.93 18.82
C ASN A 324 -15.45 -8.92 20.30
N PRO A 325 -16.02 -7.82 20.82
CA PRO A 325 -16.35 -7.66 22.25
C PRO A 325 -17.46 -8.60 22.73
N THR A 326 -18.22 -9.23 21.84
CA THR A 326 -19.35 -10.09 22.18
C THR A 326 -18.91 -11.25 23.08
N GLY A 327 -19.44 -11.32 24.30
CA GLY A 327 -19.07 -12.33 25.29
C GLY A 327 -17.65 -12.23 25.87
N LYS A 328 -16.83 -11.23 25.49
CA LYS A 328 -15.41 -11.12 25.90
C LYS A 328 -15.19 -9.94 26.84
N LYS A 329 -15.20 -10.19 28.15
CA LYS A 329 -15.06 -9.16 29.20
C LYS A 329 -13.83 -8.25 29.01
N LYS A 330 -12.64 -8.82 28.81
CA LYS A 330 -11.40 -8.06 28.65
C LYS A 330 -11.40 -7.11 27.45
N LEU A 331 -11.93 -7.56 26.32
CA LEU A 331 -11.98 -6.72 25.11
C LEU A 331 -13.03 -5.60 25.26
N LYS A 332 -14.14 -5.86 25.96
CA LYS A 332 -15.12 -4.81 26.31
C LYS A 332 -14.48 -3.73 27.17
N GLU A 333 -13.75 -4.12 28.21
CA GLU A 333 -13.02 -3.20 29.09
C GLU A 333 -11.97 -2.41 28.28
N ALA A 334 -11.20 -3.09 27.45
CA ALA A 334 -10.20 -2.44 26.60
C ALA A 334 -10.79 -1.39 25.65
N LEU A 335 -11.92 -1.68 25.00
CA LEU A 335 -12.61 -0.72 24.12
C LEU A 335 -13.20 0.46 24.89
N LEU A 336 -13.73 0.24 26.10
CA LEU A 336 -14.32 1.30 26.93
C LEU A 336 -13.25 2.21 27.57
N GLU A 337 -12.11 1.63 27.96
CA GLU A 337 -10.99 2.35 28.60
C GLU A 337 -10.00 2.92 27.57
N ASN A 338 -10.27 2.71 26.28
CA ASN A 338 -9.39 3.08 25.17
C ASN A 338 -7.97 2.46 25.28
N ASN A 339 -7.90 1.24 25.85
CA ASN A 339 -6.68 0.44 25.89
C ASN A 339 -6.44 -0.24 24.54
N LEU A 340 -5.93 0.54 23.60
CA LEU A 340 -5.66 0.13 22.23
C LEU A 340 -4.57 -0.95 22.12
N GLY A 341 -3.62 -0.99 23.07
CA GLY A 341 -2.56 -2.00 23.11
C GLY A 341 -3.07 -3.44 23.26
N TYR A 342 -4.20 -3.66 23.95
CA TYR A 342 -4.82 -4.99 24.01
C TYR A 342 -5.34 -5.47 22.65
N ILE A 343 -5.84 -4.56 21.81
CA ILE A 343 -6.37 -4.88 20.49
C ILE A 343 -5.23 -5.25 19.54
N VAL A 344 -4.14 -4.49 19.58
CA VAL A 344 -2.87 -4.77 18.89
C VAL A 344 -2.37 -6.18 19.23
N ASP A 345 -2.34 -6.50 20.53
CA ASP A 345 -1.90 -7.81 21.01
C ASP A 345 -2.76 -8.96 20.47
N GLU A 346 -4.08 -8.81 20.43
CA GLU A 346 -4.99 -9.83 19.89
C GLU A 346 -4.81 -9.97 18.37
N ALA A 347 -4.56 -8.89 17.63
CA ALA A 347 -4.25 -8.98 16.19
C ALA A 347 -2.97 -9.79 15.93
N ILE A 348 -1.87 -9.44 16.61
CA ILE A 348 -0.57 -10.11 16.46
C ILE A 348 -0.65 -11.58 16.89
N GLN A 349 -1.33 -11.88 18.01
CA GLN A 349 -1.46 -13.27 18.48
C GLN A 349 -2.23 -14.14 17.49
N GLN A 350 -3.28 -13.60 16.87
CA GLN A 350 -4.04 -14.34 15.87
C GLN A 350 -3.24 -14.57 14.60
N GLU A 351 -2.49 -13.58 14.13
CA GLU A 351 -1.58 -13.72 12.99
C GLU A 351 -0.54 -14.82 13.26
N LYS A 352 0.14 -14.77 14.41
CA LYS A 352 1.10 -15.81 14.84
C LYS A 352 0.46 -17.19 15.00
N ALA A 353 -0.81 -17.25 15.38
CA ALA A 353 -1.56 -18.48 15.50
C ALA A 353 -2.07 -19.03 14.14
N GLY A 354 -1.78 -18.36 13.03
CA GLY A 354 -2.10 -18.82 11.68
C GLY A 354 -3.43 -18.30 11.12
N ALA A 355 -3.94 -17.18 11.62
CA ALA A 355 -5.01 -16.46 10.93
C ALA A 355 -4.51 -15.91 9.58
N HIS A 356 -5.36 -15.99 8.56
CA HIS A 356 -5.09 -15.44 7.22
C HIS A 356 -5.76 -14.09 7.01
N ALA A 357 -6.76 -13.76 7.82
CA ALA A 357 -7.42 -12.46 7.91
C ALA A 357 -7.95 -12.26 9.33
N LEU A 358 -8.29 -11.03 9.70
CA LEU A 358 -8.79 -10.68 11.03
C LEU A 358 -10.22 -10.14 10.94
N ASP A 359 -11.12 -10.70 11.73
CA ASP A 359 -12.45 -10.13 11.98
C ASP A 359 -12.32 -8.97 12.98
N VAL A 360 -12.90 -7.83 12.64
CA VAL A 360 -12.83 -6.60 13.44
C VAL A 360 -14.25 -6.11 13.70
N ASN A 361 -14.73 -6.36 14.91
CA ASN A 361 -15.99 -5.86 15.45
C ASN A 361 -15.72 -5.02 16.70
N VAL A 362 -16.28 -3.81 16.76
CA VAL A 362 -16.18 -2.91 17.92
C VAL A 362 -17.55 -2.58 18.52
N GLY A 363 -18.59 -3.33 18.11
CA GLY A 363 -19.98 -3.12 18.50
C GLY A 363 -20.20 -3.35 19.99
N LEU A 364 -20.40 -2.26 20.72
CA LEU A 364 -20.69 -2.29 22.15
C LEU A 364 -21.67 -1.17 22.51
N PRO A 365 -22.65 -1.41 23.38
CA PRO A 365 -23.48 -0.33 23.92
C PRO A 365 -22.59 0.76 24.54
N LYS A 366 -22.91 2.03 24.25
CA LYS A 366 -22.19 3.26 24.68
C LYS A 366 -20.92 3.62 23.91
N ILE A 367 -20.50 2.82 22.93
CA ILE A 367 -19.42 3.19 22.00
C ILE A 367 -20.03 3.79 20.74
N ASP A 368 -19.45 4.88 20.26
CA ASP A 368 -19.71 5.38 18.91
C ASP A 368 -18.99 4.48 17.91
N GLU A 369 -19.69 3.43 17.47
CA GLU A 369 -19.14 2.35 16.64
C GLU A 369 -18.53 2.87 15.32
N PRO A 370 -19.16 3.79 14.56
CA PRO A 370 -18.57 4.34 13.35
C PRO A 370 -17.23 5.05 13.55
N THR A 371 -17.06 5.80 14.63
CA THR A 371 -15.77 6.46 14.93
C THR A 371 -14.75 5.46 15.45
N LYS A 372 -15.15 4.58 16.38
CA LYS A 372 -14.24 3.63 17.02
C LYS A 372 -13.69 2.59 16.04
N ILE A 373 -14.48 2.16 15.05
CA ILE A 373 -14.02 1.16 14.08
C ILE A 373 -12.89 1.71 13.21
N VAL A 374 -12.92 3.02 12.88
CA VAL A 374 -11.86 3.69 12.12
C VAL A 374 -10.57 3.73 12.92
N GLU A 375 -10.63 4.10 14.21
CA GLU A 375 -9.47 4.10 15.10
C GLU A 375 -8.82 2.71 15.17
N VAL A 376 -9.63 1.66 15.36
CA VAL A 376 -9.14 0.28 15.45
C VAL A 376 -8.59 -0.23 14.12
N ILE A 377 -9.23 0.06 12.99
CA ILE A 377 -8.73 -0.32 11.67
C ILE A 377 -7.39 0.33 11.39
N LYS A 378 -7.25 1.65 11.62
CA LYS A 378 -6.00 2.39 11.43
C LYS A 378 -4.85 1.80 12.26
N LEU A 379 -5.15 1.39 13.49
CA LEU A 379 -4.19 0.75 14.38
C LEU A 379 -3.78 -0.65 13.90
N ILE A 380 -4.73 -1.50 13.49
CA ILE A 380 -4.42 -2.86 13.05
C ILE A 380 -3.63 -2.86 11.74
N GLN A 381 -3.95 -1.99 10.80
CA GLN A 381 -3.23 -1.91 9.51
C GLN A 381 -1.79 -1.38 9.65
N GLU A 382 -1.46 -0.72 10.76
CA GLU A 382 -0.08 -0.28 11.05
C GLU A 382 0.83 -1.47 11.40
N ILE A 383 0.26 -2.47 12.08
CA ILE A 383 1.04 -3.56 12.70
C ILE A 383 0.94 -4.89 11.95
N SER A 384 -0.16 -5.10 11.20
CA SER A 384 -0.48 -6.38 10.59
C SER A 384 -0.69 -6.23 9.09
N ASN A 385 -0.13 -7.17 8.34
CA ASN A 385 -0.29 -7.26 6.90
C ASN A 385 -1.50 -8.12 6.50
N LEU A 386 -2.28 -8.62 7.46
CA LEU A 386 -3.44 -9.45 7.19
C LEU A 386 -4.62 -8.62 6.63
N PRO A 387 -5.35 -9.14 5.64
CA PRO A 387 -6.63 -8.56 5.24
C PRO A 387 -7.63 -8.49 6.39
N LEU A 388 -8.52 -7.48 6.36
CA LEU A 388 -9.52 -7.27 7.40
C LEU A 388 -10.94 -7.59 6.92
N GLN A 389 -11.67 -8.30 7.78
CA GLN A 389 -13.11 -8.42 7.73
C GLN A 389 -13.72 -7.38 8.68
N ILE A 390 -14.49 -6.45 8.11
CA ILE A 390 -15.13 -5.35 8.83
C ILE A 390 -16.51 -5.84 9.26
N ASP A 391 -16.66 -6.10 10.56
CA ASP A 391 -17.87 -6.68 11.16
C ASP A 391 -18.66 -5.63 11.93
N SER A 392 -19.86 -5.33 11.45
CA SER A 392 -20.80 -4.45 12.13
C SER A 392 -22.24 -4.67 11.66
N ALA A 393 -23.19 -4.42 12.57
CA ALA A 393 -24.60 -4.28 12.23
C ALA A 393 -25.00 -2.84 11.85
N ASP A 394 -24.13 -1.85 12.13
CA ASP A 394 -24.33 -0.46 11.74
C ASP A 394 -23.71 -0.20 10.36
N VAL A 395 -24.56 0.11 9.38
CA VAL A 395 -24.15 0.40 7.99
C VAL A 395 -23.20 1.60 7.93
N LYS A 396 -23.33 2.58 8.81
CA LYS A 396 -22.40 3.71 8.86
C LYS A 396 -21.02 3.28 9.33
N ALA A 397 -20.94 2.36 10.29
CA ALA A 397 -19.67 1.80 10.72
C ALA A 397 -19.03 0.94 9.63
N LEU A 398 -19.82 0.16 8.87
CA LEU A 398 -19.33 -0.55 7.69
C LEU A 398 -18.78 0.40 6.63
N GLU A 399 -19.51 1.48 6.31
CA GLU A 399 -19.06 2.48 5.35
C GLU A 399 -17.78 3.19 5.80
N MET A 400 -17.73 3.66 7.05
CA MET A 400 -16.54 4.33 7.59
C MET A 400 -15.35 3.37 7.63
N GLY A 401 -15.54 2.14 8.09
CA GLY A 401 -14.49 1.13 8.05
C GLY A 401 -13.97 0.88 6.64
N CYS A 402 -14.86 0.70 5.66
CA CYS A 402 -14.48 0.49 4.25
C CYS A 402 -13.76 1.69 3.65
N ARG A 403 -14.13 2.93 4.03
CA ARG A 403 -13.49 4.16 3.55
C ARG A 403 -12.02 4.23 3.98
N TYR A 404 -11.74 4.05 5.27
CA TYR A 404 -10.40 4.21 5.85
C TYR A 404 -9.55 2.94 5.81
N TYR A 405 -10.11 1.78 5.51
CA TYR A 405 -9.32 0.56 5.37
C TYR A 405 -8.37 0.64 4.17
N ASN A 406 -7.07 0.45 4.39
CA ASN A 406 -6.08 0.40 3.31
C ASN A 406 -6.04 -0.97 2.61
N GLY A 407 -7.08 -1.28 1.84
CA GLY A 407 -7.18 -2.57 1.15
C GLY A 407 -8.55 -2.81 0.51
N LYS A 408 -8.77 -4.06 0.09
CA LYS A 408 -10.07 -4.56 -0.36
C LYS A 408 -10.75 -5.27 0.81
N PRO A 409 -11.76 -4.65 1.46
CA PRO A 409 -12.34 -5.20 2.68
C PRO A 409 -13.27 -6.38 2.40
N LEU A 410 -13.47 -7.21 3.44
CA LEU A 410 -14.59 -8.14 3.54
C LEU A 410 -15.64 -7.57 4.48
N ILE A 411 -16.83 -7.24 3.99
CA ILE A 411 -17.94 -6.78 4.84
C ILE A 411 -18.62 -7.98 5.48
N ASN A 412 -18.73 -7.97 6.81
CA ASN A 412 -19.54 -8.88 7.59
C ASN A 412 -20.66 -8.08 8.29
N SER A 413 -21.89 -8.07 7.79
CA SER A 413 -22.41 -8.87 6.67
C SER A 413 -23.63 -8.23 6.01
N VAL A 414 -24.09 -8.84 4.91
CA VAL A 414 -25.41 -8.63 4.31
C VAL A 414 -26.28 -9.86 4.57
N ASN A 415 -27.60 -9.67 4.69
CA ASN A 415 -28.56 -10.77 4.77
C ASN A 415 -29.68 -10.63 3.73
N GLY A 416 -30.53 -11.63 3.63
CA GLY A 416 -31.60 -11.73 2.64
C GLY A 416 -32.77 -10.76 2.83
N LYS A 417 -32.78 -9.94 3.89
CA LYS A 417 -33.79 -8.87 4.04
C LYS A 417 -33.55 -7.77 3.01
N LEU A 418 -34.62 -7.28 2.38
CA LEU A 418 -34.48 -6.24 1.35
C LEU A 418 -33.76 -4.98 1.88
N GLU A 419 -34.13 -4.51 3.08
CA GLU A 419 -33.51 -3.35 3.75
C GLU A 419 -31.99 -3.55 3.96
N SER A 420 -31.55 -4.76 4.31
CA SER A 420 -30.13 -5.06 4.50
C SER A 420 -29.36 -4.99 3.18
N MET A 421 -29.90 -5.58 2.12
CA MET A 421 -29.29 -5.56 0.79
C MET A 421 -29.23 -4.14 0.21
N GLU A 422 -30.31 -3.37 0.35
CA GLU A 422 -30.38 -1.98 -0.14
C GLU A 422 -29.45 -1.04 0.62
N ALA A 423 -29.13 -1.34 1.87
CA ALA A 423 -28.19 -0.54 2.66
C ALA A 423 -26.72 -0.96 2.45
N VAL A 424 -26.41 -2.26 2.38
CA VAL A 424 -25.03 -2.76 2.33
C VAL A 424 -24.45 -2.80 0.92
N PHE A 425 -25.22 -3.15 -0.12
CA PHE A 425 -24.67 -3.26 -1.47
C PHE A 425 -24.15 -1.94 -2.06
N PRO A 426 -24.77 -0.77 -1.82
CA PRO A 426 -24.16 0.51 -2.22
C PRO A 426 -22.77 0.72 -1.62
N VAL A 427 -22.59 0.38 -0.33
CA VAL A 427 -21.30 0.46 0.36
C VAL A 427 -20.30 -0.51 -0.28
N ALA A 428 -20.69 -1.77 -0.44
CA ALA A 428 -19.83 -2.78 -1.07
C ALA A 428 -19.40 -2.38 -2.48
N LYS A 429 -20.32 -1.86 -3.30
CA LYS A 429 -20.04 -1.40 -4.66
C LYS A 429 -19.13 -0.16 -4.68
N LYS A 430 -19.33 0.79 -3.76
CA LYS A 430 -18.55 2.03 -3.70
C LYS A 430 -17.08 1.76 -3.40
N TYR A 431 -16.80 0.89 -2.44
CA TYR A 431 -15.45 0.60 -1.94
C TYR A 431 -14.85 -0.71 -2.48
N GLY A 432 -15.56 -1.42 -3.36
CA GLY A 432 -15.08 -2.67 -3.94
C GLY A 432 -15.01 -3.85 -2.99
N ALA A 433 -15.84 -3.86 -1.94
CA ALA A 433 -15.78 -4.86 -0.89
C ALA A 433 -16.29 -6.23 -1.37
N ALA A 434 -15.65 -7.29 -0.89
CA ALA A 434 -16.31 -8.59 -0.83
C ALA A 434 -17.32 -8.59 0.33
N VAL A 435 -18.34 -9.45 0.27
CA VAL A 435 -19.42 -9.49 1.28
C VAL A 435 -19.68 -10.91 1.79
N ILE A 436 -19.85 -11.05 3.09
CA ILE A 436 -20.42 -12.24 3.72
C ILE A 436 -21.95 -12.14 3.63
N ALA A 437 -22.58 -13.11 2.97
CA ALA A 437 -24.02 -13.20 2.75
C ALA A 437 -24.64 -14.24 3.69
N LEU A 438 -25.32 -13.77 4.73
CA LEU A 438 -26.01 -14.62 5.70
C LEU A 438 -27.32 -15.16 5.10
N THR A 439 -27.52 -16.48 5.15
CA THR A 439 -28.74 -17.13 4.63
C THR A 439 -29.95 -17.01 5.59
N LEU A 440 -30.33 -15.79 5.95
CA LEU A 440 -31.52 -15.44 6.71
C LEU A 440 -32.28 -14.30 6.02
N ASP A 441 -33.57 -14.18 6.25
CA ASP A 441 -34.40 -13.13 5.64
C ASP A 441 -35.39 -12.52 6.64
N GLU A 442 -36.49 -11.93 6.15
CA GLU A 442 -37.55 -11.32 6.95
C GLU A 442 -38.21 -12.31 7.93
N THR A 443 -38.18 -13.60 7.62
CA THR A 443 -38.75 -14.68 8.43
C THR A 443 -37.74 -15.28 9.44
N GLY A 444 -36.50 -14.80 9.42
CA GLY A 444 -35.41 -15.31 10.25
C GLY A 444 -34.56 -16.37 9.54
N ILE A 445 -34.01 -17.31 10.30
CA ILE A 445 -33.14 -18.37 9.77
C ILE A 445 -34.01 -19.56 9.37
N PRO A 446 -34.01 -19.99 8.08
CA PRO A 446 -34.78 -21.15 7.68
C PRO A 446 -34.29 -22.45 8.29
N ASN A 447 -35.21 -23.39 8.49
CA ASN A 447 -34.94 -24.68 9.09
C ASN A 447 -34.34 -25.68 8.10
N THR A 448 -34.55 -25.51 6.79
CA THR A 448 -34.08 -26.45 5.77
C THR A 448 -32.98 -25.89 4.88
N ALA A 449 -32.11 -26.77 4.39
CA ALA A 449 -31.01 -26.39 3.50
C ALA A 449 -31.49 -25.79 2.18
N ILE A 450 -32.62 -26.27 1.65
CA ILE A 450 -33.21 -25.78 0.40
C ILE A 450 -33.67 -24.33 0.53
N GLU A 451 -34.25 -23.96 1.66
CA GLU A 451 -34.69 -22.59 1.91
C GLU A 451 -33.50 -21.65 2.09
N ARG A 452 -32.48 -22.06 2.85
CA ARG A 452 -31.23 -21.28 2.99
C ARG A 452 -30.54 -21.06 1.64
N PHE A 453 -30.50 -22.10 0.80
CA PHE A 453 -29.99 -22.02 -0.57
C PHE A 453 -30.75 -20.98 -1.42
N LYS A 454 -32.08 -20.94 -1.35
CA LYS A 454 -32.89 -19.94 -2.07
C LYS A 454 -32.59 -18.52 -1.61
N ILE A 455 -32.30 -18.31 -0.32
CA ILE A 455 -31.88 -17.01 0.19
C ILE A 455 -30.50 -16.63 -0.38
N ALA A 456 -29.55 -17.56 -0.43
CA ALA A 456 -28.25 -17.30 -1.07
C ALA A 456 -28.40 -16.88 -2.54
N GLU A 457 -29.27 -17.57 -3.30
CA GLU A 457 -29.59 -17.23 -4.69
C GLU A 457 -30.26 -15.84 -4.81
N LYS A 458 -31.19 -15.51 -3.90
CA LYS A 458 -31.83 -14.18 -3.80
C LYS A 458 -30.79 -13.08 -3.61
N ILE A 459 -29.87 -13.26 -2.66
CA ILE A 459 -28.81 -12.28 -2.35
C ILE A 459 -27.87 -12.13 -3.55
N MET A 460 -27.44 -13.22 -4.17
CA MET A 460 -26.58 -13.21 -5.37
C MET A 460 -27.21 -12.44 -6.52
N ASN A 461 -28.48 -12.72 -6.83
CA ASN A 461 -29.21 -12.04 -7.90
C ASN A 461 -29.34 -10.54 -7.61
N LYS A 462 -29.67 -10.17 -6.37
CA LYS A 462 -29.78 -8.77 -5.97
C LYS A 462 -28.45 -8.04 -6.05
N ALA A 463 -27.35 -8.66 -5.62
CA ALA A 463 -26.00 -8.09 -5.73
C ALA A 463 -25.60 -7.81 -7.19
N SER A 464 -26.00 -8.69 -8.12
CA SER A 464 -25.75 -8.48 -9.55
C SER A 464 -26.44 -7.23 -10.10
N GLU A 465 -27.59 -6.82 -9.56
CA GLU A 465 -28.27 -5.56 -9.93
C GLU A 465 -27.43 -4.32 -9.59
N TYR A 466 -26.60 -4.40 -8.54
CA TYR A 466 -25.64 -3.35 -8.16
C TYR A 466 -24.29 -3.48 -8.90
N GLY A 467 -24.15 -4.46 -9.80
CA GLY A 467 -22.90 -4.74 -10.50
C GLY A 467 -21.81 -5.29 -9.57
N ILE A 468 -22.20 -6.03 -8.53
CA ILE A 468 -21.29 -6.80 -7.67
C ILE A 468 -21.22 -8.22 -8.25
N PRO A 469 -20.02 -8.70 -8.64
CA PRO A 469 -19.87 -10.03 -9.21
C PRO A 469 -20.05 -11.11 -8.15
N LYS A 470 -20.48 -12.31 -8.55
CA LYS A 470 -20.65 -13.44 -7.61
C LYS A 470 -19.36 -13.82 -6.89
N GLU A 471 -18.20 -13.57 -7.51
CA GLU A 471 -16.89 -13.84 -6.93
C GLU A 471 -16.62 -12.96 -5.70
N ASP A 472 -17.31 -11.84 -5.53
CA ASP A 472 -17.22 -10.97 -4.34
C ASP A 472 -18.27 -11.33 -3.27
N ILE A 473 -19.00 -12.44 -3.43
CA ILE A 473 -20.02 -12.88 -2.47
C ILE A 473 -19.62 -14.23 -1.87
N ILE A 474 -19.55 -14.28 -0.55
CA ILE A 474 -19.23 -15.49 0.23
C ILE A 474 -20.45 -15.82 1.08
N VAL A 475 -21.02 -17.01 0.93
CA VAL A 475 -22.27 -17.37 1.61
C VAL A 475 -21.99 -17.98 2.96
N ASP A 476 -22.49 -17.35 4.02
CA ASP A 476 -22.55 -17.97 5.35
C ASP A 476 -23.87 -18.72 5.51
N THR A 477 -23.80 -20.05 5.61
CA THR A 477 -24.98 -20.91 5.68
C THR A 477 -25.55 -21.04 7.09
N LEU A 478 -25.06 -20.23 8.02
CA LEU A 478 -25.45 -20.05 9.41
C LEU A 478 -25.28 -21.30 10.27
N VAL A 479 -24.44 -21.17 11.29
CA VAL A 479 -24.28 -22.20 12.33
C VAL A 479 -25.30 -21.96 13.43
N LEU A 480 -26.09 -23.00 13.75
CA LEU A 480 -27.02 -23.00 14.87
C LEU A 480 -26.43 -23.73 16.08
N THR A 481 -26.90 -23.37 17.27
CA THR A 481 -26.41 -23.95 18.53
C THR A 481 -26.99 -25.36 18.74
N VAL A 482 -26.13 -26.37 18.86
CA VAL A 482 -26.55 -27.78 19.04
C VAL A 482 -27.44 -27.96 20.26
N SER A 483 -27.20 -27.19 21.32
CA SER A 483 -27.95 -27.26 22.58
C SER A 483 -29.43 -26.88 22.43
N ALA A 484 -29.80 -26.10 21.41
CA ALA A 484 -31.17 -25.62 21.20
C ALA A 484 -31.79 -26.15 19.90
N GLN A 485 -31.01 -26.30 18.84
CA GLN A 485 -31.47 -26.54 17.47
C GLN A 485 -30.67 -27.70 16.83
N GLN A 486 -30.64 -28.84 17.51
CA GLN A 486 -29.80 -29.98 17.11
C GLN A 486 -30.18 -30.57 15.74
N GLN A 487 -31.46 -30.55 15.37
CA GLN A 487 -31.94 -31.15 14.13
C GLN A 487 -31.47 -30.37 12.90
N GLU A 488 -31.26 -29.06 13.05
CA GLU A 488 -30.93 -28.13 11.99
C GLU A 488 -29.41 -28.04 11.73
N VAL A 489 -28.56 -28.63 12.58
CA VAL A 489 -27.10 -28.59 12.45
C VAL A 489 -26.63 -29.24 11.14
N MET A 490 -27.24 -30.38 10.78
CA MET A 490 -26.94 -31.04 9.50
C MET A 490 -27.49 -30.30 8.29
N GLU A 491 -28.50 -29.44 8.47
CA GLU A 491 -29.01 -28.59 7.40
C GLU A 491 -27.99 -27.51 7.03
N THR A 492 -27.20 -26.99 7.99
CA THR A 492 -26.05 -26.11 7.70
C THR A 492 -25.05 -26.82 6.77
N ILE A 493 -24.67 -28.07 7.09
CA ILE A 493 -23.71 -28.85 6.30
C ILE A 493 -24.24 -29.16 4.89
N LYS A 494 -25.52 -29.55 4.77
CA LYS A 494 -26.17 -29.77 3.47
C LYS A 494 -26.22 -28.49 2.63
N THR A 495 -26.43 -27.34 3.26
CA THR A 495 -26.47 -26.05 2.58
C THR A 495 -25.11 -25.70 1.97
N LEU A 496 -24.00 -25.95 2.68
CA LEU A 496 -22.64 -25.74 2.15
C LEU A 496 -22.44 -26.47 0.83
N ALA A 497 -22.74 -27.78 0.80
CA ALA A 497 -22.62 -28.61 -0.39
C ALA A 497 -23.50 -28.08 -1.53
N MET A 498 -24.75 -27.70 -1.24
CA MET A 498 -25.67 -27.16 -2.24
C MET A 498 -25.17 -25.84 -2.85
N VAL A 499 -24.69 -24.91 -2.03
CA VAL A 499 -24.15 -23.62 -2.51
C VAL A 499 -22.93 -23.86 -3.39
N LYS A 500 -22.05 -24.76 -2.99
CA LYS A 500 -20.85 -25.13 -3.76
C LYS A 500 -21.17 -25.74 -5.10
N GLU A 501 -21.99 -26.79 -5.11
CA GLU A 501 -22.27 -27.56 -6.32
C GLU A 501 -23.17 -26.81 -7.31
N LYS A 502 -24.14 -26.04 -6.80
CA LYS A 502 -25.19 -25.45 -7.66
C LYS A 502 -24.98 -23.97 -7.97
N LEU A 503 -24.40 -23.19 -7.06
CA LEU A 503 -24.10 -21.76 -7.31
C LEU A 503 -22.63 -21.53 -7.68
N GLY A 504 -21.73 -22.48 -7.36
CA GLY A 504 -20.29 -22.33 -7.61
C GLY A 504 -19.65 -21.21 -6.79
N MET A 505 -20.29 -20.82 -5.67
CA MET A 505 -19.84 -19.72 -4.81
C MET A 505 -18.96 -20.21 -3.67
N LYS A 506 -18.26 -19.28 -3.02
CA LYS A 506 -17.50 -19.55 -1.80
C LYS A 506 -18.41 -19.52 -0.57
N THR A 507 -18.04 -20.27 0.46
CA THR A 507 -18.84 -20.42 1.68
C THR A 507 -18.03 -20.06 2.93
N SER A 508 -18.75 -19.59 3.95
CA SER A 508 -18.20 -19.22 5.27
C SER A 508 -19.04 -19.83 6.40
N LEU A 509 -18.45 -19.97 7.58
CA LEU A 509 -19.16 -20.24 8.83
C LEU A 509 -18.46 -19.61 10.04
N GLY A 510 -19.25 -19.02 10.92
CA GLY A 510 -18.90 -18.80 12.33
C GLY A 510 -18.97 -20.10 13.14
N VAL A 511 -17.94 -20.95 13.02
CA VAL A 511 -17.92 -22.33 13.55
C VAL A 511 -18.09 -22.36 15.06
N SER A 512 -17.54 -21.39 15.80
CA SER A 512 -17.58 -21.33 17.27
C SER A 512 -18.99 -21.30 17.86
N ASN A 513 -20.01 -20.97 17.06
CA ASN A 513 -21.41 -20.91 17.46
C ASN A 513 -22.01 -22.29 17.76
N VAL A 514 -21.54 -23.35 17.11
CA VAL A 514 -22.16 -24.69 17.18
C VAL A 514 -22.24 -25.24 18.62
N SER A 515 -21.26 -24.89 19.45
CA SER A 515 -21.06 -25.47 20.79
C SER A 515 -21.59 -24.62 21.93
N PHE A 516 -22.24 -23.48 21.68
CA PHE A 516 -22.75 -22.65 22.78
C PHE A 516 -23.71 -23.44 23.69
N GLY A 517 -23.48 -23.32 25.01
CA GLY A 517 -24.26 -24.01 26.03
C GLY A 517 -23.88 -25.47 26.29
N LEU A 518 -22.85 -26.01 25.63
CA LEU A 518 -22.39 -27.40 25.83
C LEU A 518 -21.02 -27.49 26.52
N PRO A 519 -20.74 -28.58 27.26
CA PRO A 519 -19.39 -28.90 27.72
C PRO A 519 -18.50 -29.33 26.55
N SER A 520 -17.19 -29.36 26.77
CA SER A 520 -16.20 -29.81 25.77
C SER A 520 -16.33 -29.10 24.41
N ARG A 521 -16.57 -27.79 24.42
CA ARG A 521 -16.71 -26.97 23.22
C ARG A 521 -15.62 -27.18 22.16
N PRO A 522 -14.32 -27.30 22.51
CA PRO A 522 -13.28 -27.55 21.50
C PRO A 522 -13.48 -28.85 20.71
N LEU A 523 -13.99 -29.91 21.34
CA LEU A 523 -14.28 -31.18 20.67
C LEU A 523 -15.43 -31.04 19.68
N ILE A 524 -16.53 -30.38 20.08
CA ILE A 524 -17.68 -30.17 19.19
C ILE A 524 -17.30 -29.25 18.03
N ASN A 525 -16.59 -28.15 18.29
CA ASN A 525 -16.15 -27.22 17.26
C ASN A 525 -15.23 -27.89 16.23
N SER A 526 -14.19 -28.62 16.67
CA SER A 526 -13.25 -29.29 15.77
C SER A 526 -13.89 -30.41 14.95
N THR A 527 -14.81 -31.18 15.55
CA THR A 527 -15.57 -32.23 14.84
C THR A 527 -16.47 -31.62 13.78
N PHE A 528 -17.26 -30.60 14.12
CA PHE A 528 -18.14 -29.92 13.19
C PHE A 528 -17.36 -29.23 12.07
N LEU A 529 -16.25 -28.57 12.40
CA LEU A 529 -15.34 -27.96 11.44
C LEU A 529 -14.83 -28.97 10.40
N THR A 530 -14.41 -30.16 10.84
CA THR A 530 -13.94 -31.23 9.94
C THR A 530 -15.04 -31.68 8.98
N MET A 531 -16.27 -31.84 9.48
CA MET A 531 -17.43 -32.16 8.64
C MET A 531 -17.72 -31.05 7.62
N ALA A 532 -17.65 -29.79 8.04
CA ALA A 532 -17.91 -28.64 7.20
C ALA A 532 -16.86 -28.46 6.09
N MET A 533 -15.56 -28.59 6.41
CA MET A 533 -14.47 -28.56 5.42
C MET A 533 -14.66 -29.61 4.33
N THR A 534 -15.07 -30.82 4.71
CA THR A 534 -15.35 -31.92 3.76
C THR A 534 -16.51 -31.60 2.81
N MET A 535 -17.47 -30.76 3.25
CA MET A 535 -18.68 -30.41 2.50
C MET A 535 -18.54 -29.06 1.77
N GLY A 536 -17.32 -28.51 1.72
CA GLY A 536 -16.99 -27.36 0.90
C GLY A 536 -16.98 -26.02 1.62
N LEU A 537 -16.73 -26.01 2.93
CA LEU A 537 -16.40 -24.79 3.68
C LEU A 537 -15.07 -24.20 3.18
N ASP A 538 -15.06 -22.96 2.68
CA ASP A 538 -13.81 -22.28 2.28
C ASP A 538 -13.23 -21.39 3.38
N VAL A 539 -14.10 -20.76 4.16
CA VAL A 539 -13.74 -19.76 5.17
C VAL A 539 -14.32 -20.17 6.52
N ALA A 540 -13.50 -20.18 7.56
CA ALA A 540 -14.00 -20.29 8.93
C ALA A 540 -13.59 -19.10 9.76
N ILE A 541 -14.60 -18.47 10.39
CA ILE A 541 -14.40 -17.45 11.41
C ILE A 541 -14.28 -18.20 12.74
N ILE A 542 -13.06 -18.29 13.26
CA ILE A 542 -12.71 -19.10 14.44
C ILE A 542 -11.67 -18.41 15.31
N ASN A 543 -11.50 -18.93 16.54
CA ASN A 543 -10.35 -18.61 17.35
C ASN A 543 -9.12 -19.42 16.90
N PRO A 544 -8.10 -18.80 16.26
CA PRO A 544 -6.92 -19.51 15.75
C PRO A 544 -6.03 -20.04 16.89
N MET A 545 -6.22 -19.59 18.13
CA MET A 545 -5.49 -20.12 19.29
C MET A 545 -6.08 -21.43 19.84
N SER A 546 -7.18 -21.94 19.27
CA SER A 546 -7.71 -23.26 19.64
C SER A 546 -6.89 -24.36 18.97
N LYS A 547 -6.07 -25.04 19.78
CA LYS A 547 -5.23 -26.15 19.34
C LYS A 547 -6.06 -27.22 18.61
N GLU A 548 -7.21 -27.61 19.14
CA GLU A 548 -8.05 -28.67 18.55
C GLU A 548 -8.57 -28.31 17.16
N MET A 549 -9.01 -27.07 16.94
CA MET A 549 -9.46 -26.62 15.62
C MET A 549 -8.29 -26.52 14.64
N MET A 550 -7.15 -25.98 15.08
CA MET A 550 -5.95 -25.87 14.24
C MET A 550 -5.35 -27.24 13.90
N ASP A 551 -5.40 -28.19 14.83
CA ASP A 551 -4.99 -29.59 14.61
C ASP A 551 -5.93 -30.26 13.59
N ALA A 552 -7.23 -30.04 13.70
CA ALA A 552 -8.20 -30.54 12.72
C ALA A 552 -7.97 -29.97 11.31
N ILE A 553 -7.66 -28.67 11.18
CA ILE A 553 -7.32 -28.05 9.89
C ILE A 553 -6.02 -28.62 9.32
N SER A 554 -5.00 -28.80 10.16
CA SER A 554 -3.71 -29.37 9.74
C SER A 554 -3.89 -30.80 9.23
N ALA A 555 -4.65 -31.63 9.95
CA ALA A 555 -4.98 -32.98 9.53
C ALA A 555 -5.83 -33.00 8.24
N PHE A 556 -6.82 -32.10 8.13
CA PHE A 556 -7.62 -31.96 6.91
C PHE A 556 -6.74 -31.63 5.70
N ARG A 557 -5.79 -30.70 5.81
CA ARG A 557 -4.89 -30.34 4.71
C ARG A 557 -4.06 -31.53 4.20
N VAL A 558 -3.59 -32.39 5.11
CA VAL A 558 -2.90 -33.64 4.71
C VAL A 558 -3.87 -34.58 3.99
N LEU A 559 -5.03 -34.84 4.59
CA LEU A 559 -6.03 -35.79 4.06
C LEU A 559 -6.62 -35.34 2.71
N ALA A 560 -6.81 -34.03 2.54
CA ALA A 560 -7.32 -33.41 1.31
C ALA A 560 -6.24 -33.16 0.26
N ASN A 561 -4.97 -33.55 0.53
CA ASN A 561 -3.82 -33.32 -0.35
C ASN A 561 -3.56 -31.84 -0.67
N HIS A 562 -3.84 -30.96 0.29
CA HIS A 562 -3.45 -29.54 0.25
C HIS A 562 -2.03 -29.35 0.81
N ASP A 563 -1.65 -30.16 1.79
CA ASP A 563 -0.27 -30.25 2.30
C ASP A 563 0.47 -31.39 1.60
N LYS A 564 1.13 -31.06 0.48
CA LYS A 564 1.86 -32.06 -0.33
C LYS A 564 2.97 -32.70 0.50
N ASP A 565 3.07 -34.02 0.40
CA ASP A 565 4.03 -34.83 1.14
C ASP A 565 3.95 -34.67 2.69
N ALA A 566 2.85 -34.07 3.18
CA ALA A 566 2.64 -33.71 4.57
C ALA A 566 3.77 -32.84 5.17
N GLU A 567 4.44 -32.02 4.36
CA GLU A 567 5.62 -31.26 4.76
C GLU A 567 5.34 -30.33 5.96
N ASN A 568 4.26 -29.55 5.89
CA ASN A 568 3.90 -28.62 6.96
C ASN A 568 3.46 -29.36 8.22
N PHE A 569 2.69 -30.44 8.05
CA PHE A 569 2.24 -31.28 9.16
C PHE A 569 3.43 -31.92 9.89
N ILE A 570 4.36 -32.53 9.15
CA ILE A 570 5.56 -33.14 9.73
C ILE A 570 6.39 -32.07 10.45
N GLY A 571 6.64 -30.92 9.82
CA GLY A 571 7.37 -29.81 10.46
C GLY A 571 6.75 -29.42 11.80
N LYS A 572 5.43 -29.21 11.83
CA LYS A 572 4.70 -28.77 13.04
C LYS A 572 4.69 -29.83 14.16
N TYR A 573 4.49 -31.11 13.84
CA TYR A 573 4.27 -32.16 14.85
C TYR A 573 5.49 -33.04 15.15
N SER A 574 6.54 -33.03 14.31
CA SER A 574 7.80 -33.74 14.59
C SER A 574 8.71 -32.97 15.54
N GLU A 575 8.75 -31.64 15.45
CA GLU A 575 9.43 -30.79 16.44
C GLU A 575 8.68 -30.82 17.79
N SER A 576 7.34 -30.89 17.78
CA SER A 576 6.57 -30.99 19.02
C SER A 576 6.81 -32.32 19.75
N ALA A 577 7.06 -33.42 19.04
CA ALA A 577 7.39 -34.71 19.65
C ALA A 577 8.76 -34.72 20.34
N LEU A 578 9.69 -33.85 19.94
CA LEU A 578 10.98 -33.64 20.60
C LEU A 578 10.89 -32.58 21.72
N ALA A 579 10.05 -31.57 21.55
CA ALA A 579 9.81 -30.50 22.53
C ALA A 579 8.86 -30.90 23.67
N GLU A 580 7.99 -31.90 23.51
CA GLU A 580 7.12 -32.40 24.60
C GLU A 580 7.89 -33.08 25.75
N LYS A 581 9.22 -33.24 25.64
CA LYS A 581 10.11 -33.57 26.76
C LYS A 581 10.83 -32.36 27.39
N ALA A 582 10.66 -31.14 26.87
CA ALA A 582 11.31 -29.94 27.39
C ALA A 582 10.42 -28.69 27.20
N HIS A 583 9.81 -28.26 28.31
CA HIS A 583 9.12 -26.98 28.54
C HIS A 583 7.62 -26.88 28.21
N SER A 584 6.85 -26.84 29.30
CA SER A 584 5.56 -26.17 29.42
C SER A 584 5.66 -24.68 29.05
N GLY A 585 4.68 -24.19 28.29
CA GLY A 585 4.64 -22.85 27.70
C GLY A 585 4.90 -21.69 28.65
N LYS A 586 5.64 -20.70 28.14
CA LYS A 586 5.89 -19.42 28.80
C LYS A 586 4.71 -18.46 28.66
N ALA A 587 4.49 -17.66 29.70
CA ALA A 587 3.52 -16.57 29.71
C ALA A 587 4.10 -15.31 29.02
N LEU A 588 3.22 -14.38 28.61
CA LEU A 588 3.54 -13.09 27.98
C LEU A 588 4.50 -12.17 28.77
N SER A 589 4.84 -12.48 30.02
CA SER A 589 5.87 -11.79 30.81
C SER A 589 7.30 -12.05 30.33
N ASP A 590 7.50 -12.99 29.41
CA ASP A 590 8.82 -13.55 29.09
C ASP A 590 9.38 -13.09 27.74
N TYR A 591 8.72 -12.18 27.02
CA TYR A 591 9.28 -11.64 25.78
C TYR A 591 10.58 -10.88 26.09
N SER A 592 11.62 -11.18 25.32
CA SER A 592 12.87 -10.43 25.32
C SER A 592 12.64 -9.03 24.74
N LEU A 593 13.49 -8.06 25.10
CA LEU A 593 13.44 -6.72 24.51
C LEU A 593 13.62 -6.77 22.99
N GLN A 594 14.43 -7.72 22.50
CA GLN A 594 14.62 -7.96 21.07
C GLN A 594 13.32 -8.35 20.36
N GLU A 595 12.53 -9.27 20.92
CA GLU A 595 11.23 -9.68 20.34
C GLU A 595 10.19 -8.56 20.40
N ILE A 596 10.22 -7.74 21.46
CA ILE A 596 9.37 -6.55 21.60
C ILE A 596 9.68 -5.54 20.49
N ILE A 597 10.96 -5.30 20.21
CA ILE A 597 11.43 -4.38 19.16
C ILE A 597 11.09 -4.90 17.76
N ILE A 598 11.39 -6.17 17.47
CA ILE A 598 11.09 -6.79 16.16
C ILE A 598 9.57 -6.79 15.92
N GLY A 599 8.76 -6.99 16.97
CA GLY A 599 7.30 -6.96 16.89
C GLY A 599 6.66 -5.57 16.97
N GLY A 600 7.42 -4.49 17.07
CA GLY A 600 6.89 -3.12 17.10
C GLY A 600 6.03 -2.78 18.33
N LEU A 601 6.23 -3.46 19.46
CA LEU A 601 5.40 -3.35 20.66
C LEU A 601 5.82 -2.17 21.55
N LYS A 602 5.58 -0.93 21.09
CA LYS A 602 6.00 0.32 21.74
C LYS A 602 5.64 0.42 23.23
N ASP A 603 4.40 0.07 23.59
CA ASP A 603 3.90 0.22 24.96
C ASP A 603 4.61 -0.70 25.96
N LYS A 604 5.25 -1.78 25.49
CA LYS A 604 5.94 -2.77 26.33
C LYS A 604 7.44 -2.52 26.42
N SER A 605 8.03 -1.78 25.48
CA SER A 605 9.48 -1.63 25.38
C SER A 605 10.06 -0.81 26.53
N ALA A 606 9.35 0.25 26.96
CA ALA A 606 9.77 1.06 28.10
C ALA A 606 9.82 0.24 29.40
N ASP A 607 8.76 -0.53 29.70
CA ASP A 607 8.70 -1.35 30.92
C ASP A 607 9.73 -2.48 30.92
N LYS A 608 9.91 -3.17 29.78
CA LYS A 608 10.94 -4.21 29.68
C LYS A 608 12.35 -3.63 29.82
N THR A 609 12.58 -2.45 29.27
CA THR A 609 13.86 -1.74 29.40
C THR A 609 14.14 -1.37 30.86
N ARG A 610 13.13 -0.90 31.62
CA ARG A 610 13.26 -0.64 33.07
C ARG A 610 13.62 -1.90 33.85
N GLU A 611 13.01 -3.04 33.51
CA GLU A 611 13.33 -4.34 34.13
C GLU A 611 14.77 -4.75 33.84
N MET A 612 15.23 -4.61 32.59
CA MET A 612 16.60 -4.96 32.20
C MET A 612 17.66 -4.06 32.83
N LEU A 613 17.35 -2.80 33.07
CA LEU A 613 18.24 -1.86 33.77
C LEU A 613 18.51 -2.25 35.24
N LEU A 614 17.72 -3.15 35.83
CA LEU A 614 18.00 -3.71 37.16
C LEU A 614 19.21 -4.65 37.15
N VAL A 615 19.55 -5.24 35.99
CA VAL A 615 20.55 -6.32 35.87
C VAL A 615 21.62 -6.09 34.80
N LYS A 616 21.42 -5.15 33.86
CA LYS A 616 22.37 -4.76 32.81
C LYS A 616 22.66 -3.25 32.84
N LYS A 617 23.86 -2.85 32.40
CA LYS A 617 24.18 -1.42 32.21
C LYS A 617 23.41 -0.87 31.00
N PRO A 618 23.06 0.43 30.99
CA PRO A 618 22.28 1.01 29.90
C PRO A 618 22.92 0.82 28.51
N LEU A 619 24.25 0.97 28.40
CA LEU A 619 24.97 0.79 27.13
C LEU A 619 25.03 -0.67 26.66
N ASP A 620 25.02 -1.63 27.58
CA ASP A 620 25.02 -3.06 27.23
C ASP A 620 23.66 -3.45 26.64
N ILE A 621 22.57 -2.90 27.16
CA ILE A 621 21.21 -3.08 26.59
C ILE A 621 21.15 -2.53 25.17
N VAL A 622 21.74 -1.35 24.92
CA VAL A 622 21.80 -0.77 23.57
C VAL A 622 22.55 -1.69 22.61
N ASN A 623 23.76 -2.12 22.99
CA ASN A 623 24.66 -2.84 22.08
C ASN A 623 24.28 -4.33 21.89
N GLU A 624 23.78 -5.00 22.93
CA GLU A 624 23.52 -6.45 22.90
C GLU A 624 22.07 -6.81 22.59
N ASP A 625 21.11 -5.91 22.85
CA ASP A 625 19.69 -6.22 22.71
C ASP A 625 19.02 -5.35 21.64
N ILE A 626 19.20 -4.02 21.69
CA ILE A 626 18.55 -3.07 20.77
C ILE A 626 19.19 -3.10 19.37
N MET A 627 20.52 -2.97 19.28
CA MET A 627 21.23 -2.93 18.00
C MET A 627 21.05 -4.22 17.18
N PRO A 628 21.14 -5.43 17.76
CA PRO A 628 20.86 -6.66 17.01
C PRO A 628 19.40 -6.76 16.55
N ALA A 629 18.43 -6.27 17.34
CA ALA A 629 17.03 -6.21 16.92
C ALA A 629 16.86 -5.33 15.68
N LEU A 630 17.44 -4.13 15.69
CA LEU A 630 17.39 -3.21 14.54
C LEU A 630 18.07 -3.77 13.29
N ASN A 631 19.18 -4.51 13.45
CA ASN A 631 19.82 -5.17 12.32
C ASN A 631 18.92 -6.24 11.70
N ILE A 632 18.21 -7.06 12.50
CA ILE A 632 17.26 -8.06 11.98
C ILE A 632 16.12 -7.39 11.21
N VAL A 633 15.55 -6.31 11.73
CA VAL A 633 14.48 -5.56 11.07
C VAL A 633 14.99 -4.92 9.77
N GLY A 634 16.19 -4.34 9.80
CA GLY A 634 16.84 -3.76 8.61
C GLY A 634 17.18 -4.79 7.54
N ASP A 635 17.75 -5.94 7.92
CA ASP A 635 18.00 -7.08 7.03
C ASP A 635 16.70 -7.63 6.43
N GLY A 636 15.65 -7.69 7.24
CA GLY A 636 14.31 -8.07 6.80
C GLY A 636 13.73 -7.09 5.77
N PHE A 637 14.01 -5.79 5.92
CA PHE A 637 13.56 -4.76 4.99
C PHE A 637 14.25 -4.87 3.62
N GLU A 638 15.58 -5.03 3.60
CA GLU A 638 16.33 -5.28 2.36
C GLU A 638 15.89 -6.55 1.63
N GLN A 639 15.50 -7.58 2.39
CA GLN A 639 15.01 -8.85 1.83
C GLN A 639 13.52 -8.82 1.43
N GLY A 640 12.82 -7.70 1.64
CA GLY A 640 11.38 -7.57 1.40
C GLY A 640 10.50 -8.44 2.32
N LYS A 641 11.04 -8.88 3.46
CA LYS A 641 10.33 -9.65 4.51
C LYS A 641 9.70 -8.75 5.58
N VAL A 642 10.31 -7.59 5.81
CA VAL A 642 9.82 -6.51 6.67
C VAL A 642 9.52 -5.33 5.77
N PHE A 643 8.42 -4.62 6.01
CA PHE A 643 8.04 -3.46 5.19
C PHE A 643 8.29 -2.16 5.93
N LEU A 644 8.33 -1.04 5.20
CA LEU A 644 8.58 0.30 5.76
C LEU A 644 7.75 0.60 7.03
N PRO A 645 6.43 0.30 7.11
CA PRO A 645 5.67 0.53 8.35
C PRO A 645 6.24 -0.25 9.55
N GLN A 646 6.59 -1.52 9.36
CA GLN A 646 7.18 -2.34 10.43
C GLN A 646 8.56 -1.82 10.84
N LEU A 647 9.37 -1.35 9.89
CA LEU A 647 10.67 -0.72 10.18
C LEU A 647 10.51 0.53 11.05
N ILE A 648 9.55 1.40 10.70
CA ILE A 648 9.22 2.62 11.46
C ILE A 648 8.64 2.26 12.84
N GLN A 649 7.79 1.23 12.93
CA GLN A 649 7.21 0.80 14.19
C GLN A 649 8.27 0.22 15.14
N SER A 650 9.21 -0.59 14.64
CA SER A 650 10.37 -1.05 15.41
C SER A 650 11.24 0.13 15.87
N ALA A 651 11.44 1.13 15.01
CA ALA A 651 12.13 2.37 15.35
C ALA A 651 11.44 3.15 16.49
N GLU A 652 10.13 3.36 16.40
CA GLU A 652 9.32 3.99 17.44
C GLU A 652 9.39 3.22 18.78
N THR A 653 9.37 1.89 18.70
CA THR A 653 9.49 0.99 19.85
C THR A 653 10.85 1.13 20.52
N VAL A 654 11.91 1.28 19.73
CA VAL A 654 13.27 1.55 20.20
C VAL A 654 13.37 2.94 20.83
N LYS A 655 12.75 3.96 20.25
CA LYS A 655 12.70 5.32 20.83
C LYS A 655 12.15 5.33 22.25
N ALA A 656 11.07 4.59 22.51
CA ALA A 656 10.52 4.44 23.86
C ALA A 656 11.51 3.77 24.84
N SER A 657 12.32 2.82 24.37
CA SER A 657 13.40 2.20 25.17
C SER A 657 14.54 3.18 25.43
N PHE A 658 14.94 3.98 24.43
CA PHE A 658 16.00 4.98 24.57
C PHE A 658 15.65 6.09 25.56
N VAL A 659 14.38 6.50 25.66
CA VAL A 659 13.94 7.47 26.68
C VAL A 659 14.28 6.95 28.09
N VAL A 660 13.94 5.69 28.38
CA VAL A 660 14.23 5.04 29.67
C VAL A 660 15.74 4.90 29.90
N ILE A 661 16.50 4.49 28.88
CA ILE A 661 17.96 4.37 28.94
C ILE A 661 18.61 5.73 29.22
N LYS A 662 18.11 6.80 28.59
CA LYS A 662 18.61 8.17 28.78
C LYS A 662 18.35 8.68 30.20
N GLU A 663 17.17 8.41 30.76
CA GLU A 663 16.86 8.69 32.17
C GLU A 663 17.86 7.98 33.10
N ALA A 664 18.15 6.70 32.85
CA ALA A 664 19.10 5.92 33.64
C ALA A 664 20.56 6.40 33.50
N LEU A 665 20.98 6.80 32.30
CA LEU A 665 22.32 7.38 32.06
C LEU A 665 22.48 8.74 32.77
N THR A 666 21.44 9.57 32.72
CA THR A 666 21.41 10.88 33.39
C THR A 666 21.44 10.70 34.91
N ALA A 667 20.69 9.73 35.45
CA ALA A 667 20.67 9.41 36.89
C ALA A 667 22.00 8.82 37.40
N SER A 668 22.78 8.17 36.54
CA SER A 668 24.10 7.59 36.88
C SER A 668 25.27 8.54 36.67
N GLY A 669 25.03 9.79 36.27
CA GLY A 669 26.07 10.79 36.02
C GLY A 669 26.93 10.49 34.79
N ALA A 670 26.49 9.58 33.91
CA ALA A 670 27.14 9.30 32.64
C ALA A 670 26.80 10.43 31.65
N VAL A 671 27.83 11.04 31.06
CA VAL A 671 27.68 12.07 30.03
C VAL A 671 27.01 11.45 28.80
N ASP A 672 26.04 12.17 28.24
CA ASP A 672 25.31 11.86 26.99
C ASP A 672 26.34 11.52 25.89
N THR A 673 26.51 10.23 25.58
CA THR A 673 27.44 9.76 24.55
C THR A 673 26.68 9.70 23.23
N LYS A 674 26.35 10.87 22.68
CA LYS A 674 25.86 10.98 21.31
C LYS A 674 26.94 10.44 20.37
N LYS A 675 26.53 9.56 19.45
CA LYS A 675 27.44 8.77 18.61
C LYS A 675 28.10 9.58 17.50
N GLY A 676 27.63 10.80 17.25
CA GLY A 676 28.06 11.75 16.21
C GLY A 676 26.92 12.68 15.81
N LYS A 677 27.22 13.82 15.19
CA LYS A 677 26.23 14.82 14.74
C LYS A 677 26.20 14.88 13.21
N VAL A 678 25.01 14.75 12.62
CA VAL A 678 24.81 14.62 11.16
C VAL A 678 23.83 15.67 10.67
N ILE A 679 24.16 16.40 9.60
CA ILE A 679 23.18 17.22 8.87
C ILE A 679 22.48 16.34 7.84
N LEU A 680 21.16 16.44 7.74
CA LEU A 680 20.40 15.87 6.62
C LEU A 680 19.59 16.98 5.92
N ALA A 681 19.67 17.03 4.59
CA ALA A 681 18.97 18.03 3.78
C ALA A 681 18.50 17.45 2.44
N THR A 682 17.30 17.84 1.99
CA THR A 682 16.92 17.68 0.58
C THR A 682 17.37 18.93 -0.15
N VAL A 683 18.12 18.75 -1.24
CA VAL A 683 18.80 19.85 -1.93
C VAL A 683 17.83 20.88 -2.51
N GLN A 684 18.31 22.09 -2.74
CA GLN A 684 17.50 23.16 -3.31
C GLN A 684 16.82 22.75 -4.62
N GLY A 685 15.55 23.10 -4.77
CA GLY A 685 14.69 22.70 -5.86
C GLY A 685 14.00 21.35 -5.68
N ASP A 686 14.38 20.57 -4.66
CA ASP A 686 13.79 19.27 -4.38
C ASP A 686 12.96 19.28 -3.09
N ILE A 687 11.67 19.03 -3.25
CA ILE A 687 10.70 18.98 -2.17
C ILE A 687 10.38 17.56 -1.70
N HIS A 688 11.04 16.54 -2.27
CA HIS A 688 10.80 15.14 -1.92
C HIS A 688 11.73 14.72 -0.80
N ASP A 689 11.19 14.63 0.41
CA ASP A 689 11.97 14.42 1.62
C ASP A 689 11.72 13.06 2.28
N ILE A 690 10.97 12.17 1.62
CA ILE A 690 10.63 10.84 2.12
C ILE A 690 11.90 10.04 2.45
N GLY A 691 12.81 9.88 1.49
CA GLY A 691 14.07 9.15 1.69
C GLY A 691 14.91 9.75 2.82
N LYS A 692 15.06 11.08 2.85
CA LYS A 692 15.76 11.81 3.92
C LYS A 692 15.11 11.56 5.29
N ASN A 693 13.78 11.57 5.38
CA ASN A 693 13.06 11.35 6.63
C ASN A 693 13.24 9.91 7.13
N ILE A 694 13.28 8.92 6.23
CA ILE A 694 13.61 7.54 6.59
C ILE A 694 15.03 7.45 7.15
N VAL A 695 16.02 8.05 6.46
CA VAL A 695 17.41 8.10 6.92
C VAL A 695 17.52 8.81 8.27
N LYS A 696 16.81 9.92 8.46
CA LYS A 696 16.74 10.65 9.74
C LYS A 696 16.26 9.74 10.86
N VAL A 697 15.10 9.11 10.68
CA VAL A 697 14.51 8.22 11.69
C VAL A 697 15.51 7.12 12.06
N LEU A 698 16.10 6.46 11.06
CA LEU A 698 17.09 5.41 11.31
C LEU A 698 18.35 5.94 11.99
N MET A 699 18.93 7.06 11.55
CA MET A 699 20.12 7.63 12.19
C MET A 699 19.86 8.02 13.65
N GLU A 700 18.71 8.64 13.94
CA GLU A 700 18.29 8.94 15.32
C GLU A 700 18.20 7.65 16.16
N ASN A 701 17.65 6.57 15.61
CA ASN A 701 17.57 5.27 16.30
C ASN A 701 18.93 4.62 16.57
N TYR A 702 19.91 4.86 15.70
CA TYR A 702 21.28 4.36 15.88
C TYR A 702 22.13 5.25 16.80
N GLY A 703 21.54 6.31 17.38
CA GLY A 703 22.15 7.17 18.40
C GLY A 703 22.87 8.41 17.86
N PHE A 704 22.65 8.78 16.60
CA PHE A 704 23.19 10.01 16.01
C PHE A 704 22.32 11.22 16.36
N GLU A 705 22.94 12.38 16.55
CA GLU A 705 22.23 13.66 16.61
C GLU A 705 22.00 14.17 15.19
N VAL A 706 20.76 14.15 14.72
CA VAL A 706 20.42 14.57 13.37
C VAL A 706 19.90 16.01 13.35
N ILE A 707 20.60 16.89 12.63
CA ILE A 707 20.14 18.23 12.28
C ILE A 707 19.46 18.15 10.93
N ASP A 708 18.14 18.03 10.97
CA ASP A 708 17.31 18.01 9.77
C ASP A 708 17.02 19.43 9.29
N LEU A 709 17.61 19.82 8.16
CA LEU A 709 17.40 21.14 7.55
C LEU A 709 16.12 21.23 6.71
N GLY A 710 15.44 20.10 6.51
CA GLY A 710 14.20 19.97 5.76
C GLY A 710 14.44 19.71 4.28
N LYS A 711 13.58 20.32 3.46
CA LYS A 711 13.55 20.20 2.00
C LYS A 711 13.70 21.56 1.33
N ASP A 712 14.03 21.55 0.04
CA ASP A 712 14.36 22.76 -0.72
C ASP A 712 15.41 23.62 0.01
N VAL A 713 16.49 22.97 0.47
CA VAL A 713 17.48 23.62 1.33
C VAL A 713 18.58 24.25 0.48
N SER A 714 18.76 25.57 0.60
CA SER A 714 19.83 26.27 -0.11
C SER A 714 21.24 25.86 0.37
N PRO A 715 22.25 25.85 -0.52
CA PRO A 715 23.64 25.58 -0.12
C PRO A 715 24.13 26.46 1.02
N GLU A 716 23.74 27.74 1.05
CA GLU A 716 24.15 28.72 2.07
C GLU A 716 23.64 28.32 3.47
N LYS A 717 22.43 27.78 3.56
CA LYS A 717 21.87 27.29 4.83
C LYS A 717 22.67 26.08 5.32
N ILE A 718 23.01 25.14 4.43
CA ILE A 718 23.81 23.96 4.76
C ILE A 718 25.22 24.37 5.24
N ILE A 719 25.87 25.28 4.53
CA ILE A 719 27.21 25.82 4.88
C ILE A 719 27.18 26.50 6.25
N THR A 720 26.18 27.34 6.50
CA THR A 720 26.04 28.08 7.76
C THR A 720 25.87 27.10 8.92
N THR A 721 24.93 26.16 8.80
CA THR A 721 24.69 25.14 9.83
C THR A 721 25.93 24.26 10.05
N ALA A 722 26.62 23.84 8.98
CA ALA A 722 27.82 23.01 9.11
C ALA A 722 28.96 23.72 9.88
N LYS A 723 29.10 25.05 9.70
CA LYS A 723 30.07 25.87 10.45
C LYS A 723 29.68 26.06 11.92
N ASP A 724 28.39 26.30 12.18
CA ASP A 724 27.90 26.62 13.52
C ASP A 724 27.83 25.38 14.42
N GLU A 725 27.43 24.24 13.87
CA GLU A 725 27.06 23.06 14.65
C GLU A 725 28.15 22.01 14.81
N LYS A 726 29.28 22.17 14.09
CA LYS A 726 30.44 21.24 14.07
C LYS A 726 30.01 19.78 13.86
N VAL A 727 29.43 19.50 12.70
CA VAL A 727 28.91 18.18 12.35
C VAL A 727 29.98 17.25 11.79
N ASP A 728 29.78 15.95 11.94
CA ASP A 728 30.70 14.89 11.51
C ASP A 728 30.40 14.37 10.10
N LEU A 729 29.14 14.52 9.64
CA LEU A 729 28.68 14.08 8.33
C LEU A 729 27.59 15.02 7.80
N ILE A 730 27.59 15.25 6.47
CA ILE A 730 26.52 15.94 5.76
C ILE A 730 25.87 14.95 4.79
N GLY A 731 24.58 14.68 4.95
CA GLY A 731 23.79 13.86 4.04
C GLY A 731 22.89 14.72 3.14
N LEU A 732 23.02 14.56 1.82
CA LEU A 732 22.20 15.25 0.82
C LEU A 732 21.30 14.27 0.09
N SER A 733 20.03 14.63 -0.09
CA SER A 733 19.01 13.82 -0.77
C SER A 733 18.44 14.54 -1.99
N ALA A 734 18.15 13.80 -3.07
CA ALA A 734 17.38 14.26 -4.23
C ALA A 734 16.53 13.11 -4.82
N LEU A 735 15.28 13.37 -5.21
CA LEU A 735 14.41 12.42 -5.89
C LEU A 735 14.26 12.75 -7.38
N MET A 736 14.30 14.02 -7.77
CA MET A 736 14.09 14.43 -9.16
C MET A 736 15.41 14.50 -9.93
N THR A 737 15.42 14.05 -11.19
CA THR A 737 16.62 14.21 -12.05
C THR A 737 16.99 15.69 -12.27
N THR A 738 16.01 16.59 -12.20
CA THR A 738 16.19 18.05 -12.27
C THR A 738 17.01 18.63 -11.13
N THR A 739 17.01 18.03 -9.94
CA THR A 739 17.56 18.60 -8.71
C THR A 739 18.93 18.05 -8.36
N VAL A 740 19.36 17.00 -9.06
CA VAL A 740 20.68 16.37 -8.87
C VAL A 740 21.85 17.35 -9.03
N LYS A 741 21.73 18.33 -9.94
CA LYS A 741 22.76 19.38 -10.13
C LYS A 741 22.92 20.29 -8.90
N SER A 742 21.83 20.56 -8.19
CA SER A 742 21.85 21.35 -6.94
C SER A 742 22.70 20.69 -5.86
N MET A 743 22.76 19.35 -5.88
CA MET A 743 23.62 18.57 -5.01
C MET A 743 25.10 18.79 -5.29
N GLU A 744 25.50 18.78 -6.57
CA GLU A 744 26.87 19.11 -7.00
C GLU A 744 27.26 20.54 -6.60
N GLU A 745 26.39 21.51 -6.88
CA GLU A 745 26.61 22.92 -6.50
C GLU A 745 26.78 23.08 -4.98
N THR A 746 26.02 22.32 -4.19
CA THR A 746 26.15 22.31 -2.73
C THR A 746 27.52 21.79 -2.29
N ILE A 747 27.98 20.66 -2.85
CA ILE A 747 29.27 20.05 -2.52
C ILE A 747 30.42 20.99 -2.88
N ILE A 748 30.39 21.60 -4.07
CA ILE A 748 31.40 22.56 -4.51
C ILE A 748 31.47 23.73 -3.53
N LYS A 749 30.33 24.35 -3.20
CA LYS A 749 30.28 25.50 -2.28
C LYS A 749 30.73 25.14 -0.86
N LEU A 750 30.47 23.92 -0.37
CA LEU A 750 30.99 23.44 0.92
C LEU A 750 32.54 23.45 0.90
N ARG A 751 33.16 22.93 -0.15
CA ARG A 751 34.62 22.89 -0.30
C ARG A 751 35.24 24.28 -0.46
N GLU A 752 34.65 25.14 -1.28
CA GLU A 752 35.09 26.55 -1.44
C GLU A 752 35.06 27.33 -0.12
N ASN A 753 34.14 26.97 0.78
CA ASN A 753 34.01 27.56 2.11
C ASN A 753 34.90 26.90 3.18
N GLY A 754 35.80 26.00 2.79
CA GLY A 754 36.75 25.32 3.68
C GLY A 754 36.12 24.24 4.56
N ILE A 755 34.92 23.76 4.24
CA ILE A 755 34.26 22.69 5.01
C ILE A 755 34.75 21.33 4.48
N THR A 756 35.57 20.65 5.27
CA THR A 756 36.15 19.33 4.95
C THR A 756 35.35 18.17 5.52
N VAL A 757 34.17 18.44 6.10
CA VAL A 757 33.27 17.40 6.61
C VAL A 757 32.89 16.46 5.45
N PRO A 758 32.93 15.12 5.67
CA PRO A 758 32.50 14.17 4.66
C PRO A 758 31.04 14.40 4.22
N VAL A 759 30.79 14.24 2.92
CA VAL A 759 29.47 14.36 2.31
C VAL A 759 29.02 13.02 1.77
N MET A 760 27.87 12.57 2.24
CA MET A 760 27.15 11.41 1.73
C MET A 760 25.97 11.88 0.88
N VAL A 761 25.76 11.23 -0.26
CA VAL A 761 24.63 11.53 -1.14
C VAL A 761 23.74 10.30 -1.35
N GLY A 762 22.44 10.52 -1.52
CA GLY A 762 21.46 9.48 -1.78
C GLY A 762 20.24 10.00 -2.54
N GLY A 763 19.38 9.10 -3.01
CA GLY A 763 18.23 9.46 -3.83
C GLY A 763 17.91 8.45 -4.93
N ALA A 764 16.63 8.31 -5.32
CA ALA A 764 16.19 7.32 -6.31
C ALA A 764 16.80 7.50 -7.70
N VAL A 765 17.30 8.70 -7.99
CA VAL A 765 17.92 9.07 -9.27
C VAL A 765 19.45 9.03 -9.24
N LEU A 766 20.07 8.63 -8.12
CA LEU A 766 21.53 8.59 -7.96
C LEU A 766 22.13 7.19 -8.12
N THR A 767 23.37 7.13 -8.62
CA THR A 767 24.19 5.91 -8.67
C THR A 767 25.55 6.14 -7.99
N VAL A 768 26.29 5.06 -7.72
CA VAL A 768 27.65 5.10 -7.16
C VAL A 768 28.58 5.94 -8.03
N GLU A 769 28.53 5.76 -9.35
CA GLU A 769 29.34 6.49 -10.31
C GLU A 769 29.03 7.99 -10.24
N TYR A 770 27.75 8.33 -10.15
CA TYR A 770 27.32 9.72 -10.11
C TYR A 770 27.75 10.44 -8.83
N ALA A 771 27.60 9.78 -7.67
CA ALA A 771 28.06 10.30 -6.39
C ALA A 771 29.55 10.68 -6.42
N GLY A 772 30.39 9.82 -7.02
CA GLY A 772 31.81 10.12 -7.22
C GLY A 772 32.06 11.30 -8.16
N MET A 773 31.27 11.43 -9.23
CA MET A 773 31.42 12.54 -10.20
C MET A 773 31.16 13.92 -9.57
N ILE A 774 30.15 14.03 -8.71
CA ILE A 774 29.80 15.30 -8.05
C ILE A 774 30.67 15.63 -6.83
N GLY A 775 31.70 14.83 -6.56
CA GLY A 775 32.64 15.02 -5.47
C GLY A 775 32.11 14.64 -4.09
N ALA A 776 31.09 13.77 -4.00
CA ALA A 776 30.65 13.20 -2.73
C ALA A 776 31.69 12.18 -2.23
N ASP A 777 31.84 12.08 -0.91
CA ASP A 777 32.76 11.13 -0.28
C ASP A 777 32.14 9.74 -0.17
N TYR A 778 30.80 9.66 -0.07
CA TYR A 778 30.05 8.42 0.05
C TYR A 778 28.74 8.45 -0.73
N TYR A 779 28.32 7.28 -1.22
CA TYR A 779 26.99 7.05 -1.77
C TYR A 779 26.21 6.13 -0.82
N GLY A 780 25.07 6.60 -0.32
CA GLY A 780 24.13 5.78 0.41
C GLY A 780 23.04 5.29 -0.53
N LYS A 781 23.14 4.04 -1.00
CA LYS A 781 22.14 3.43 -1.91
C LYS A 781 20.75 3.36 -1.27
N ASP A 782 20.72 3.17 0.05
CA ASP A 782 19.53 3.06 0.87
C ASP A 782 19.80 3.58 2.28
N ALA A 783 18.76 3.56 3.11
CA ALA A 783 18.84 4.16 4.43
C ALA A 783 19.68 3.35 5.43
N LYS A 784 19.89 2.05 5.21
CA LYS A 784 20.78 1.22 6.05
C LYS A 784 22.24 1.48 5.72
N GLU A 785 22.58 1.56 4.44
CA GLU A 785 23.92 1.92 4.00
C GLU A 785 24.29 3.33 4.48
N ALA A 786 23.33 4.27 4.47
CA ALA A 786 23.51 5.60 5.04
C ALA A 786 23.90 5.56 6.54
N VAL A 787 23.25 4.69 7.33
CA VAL A 787 23.62 4.47 8.74
C VAL A 787 24.99 3.78 8.86
N SER A 788 25.30 2.83 7.99
CA SER A 788 26.62 2.17 7.97
C SER A 788 27.75 3.16 7.70
N ILE A 789 27.56 4.05 6.73
CA ILE A 789 28.49 5.14 6.39
C ILE A 789 28.67 6.08 7.58
N ALA A 790 27.58 6.52 8.21
CA ALA A 790 27.68 7.37 9.41
C ALA A 790 28.46 6.68 10.55
N ASN A 791 28.27 5.38 10.74
CA ASN A 791 29.05 4.62 11.73
C ASN A 791 30.53 4.48 11.36
N GLU A 792 30.87 4.40 10.07
CA GLU A 792 32.27 4.39 9.62
C GLU A 792 32.93 5.77 9.84
N VAL A 793 32.24 6.83 9.44
CA VAL A 793 32.76 8.20 9.48
C VAL A 793 33.04 8.64 10.91
N VAL A 794 32.15 8.37 11.86
CA VAL A 794 32.32 8.82 13.26
C VAL A 794 33.22 7.89 14.09
N LYS A 795 33.63 6.73 13.56
CA LYS A 795 34.64 5.87 14.20
C LYS A 795 36.08 6.32 13.93
N LYS A 796 36.29 7.15 12.91
CA LYS A 796 37.60 7.78 12.57
C LYS A 796 37.77 9.05 13.40
#